data_AF-K1PGZ5-F1
#
_entry.id   AF-K1PGZ5-F1
#
_cell.length_a   1.000
_cell.length_b   1.000
_cell.length_c   1.000
_cell.angle_alpha   90.00
_cell.angle_beta   90.00
_cell.angle_gamma   90.00
#
_symmetry.space_group_name_H-M   'P 1'
#
loop_
_entity.id
_entity.type
_entity.pdbx_description
1 polymer ?
#
loop_
_entity_poly.entity_id
_entity_poly.type
_entity_poly.pdbx_seq_one_letter_code
_entity_poly.pdbx_strand_id
1 'polypeptide(L)'
;MASGNLVIISSDEEDDDSQSSSVTTGSQSSTITAETQPYARKDNEKPIVYRHEKTKVQETINRIVIKNEPKDVHYTDEKVINCRTKIKFMLLKIFSDGLKDSRLVIKSNEDSMTITLRGPSKIVLENSALFLERLNSVCVSWQPISERKYAIFQRQGCIEEFNTRTKDTHMDRTFHLYLEEVESSRDQKLHCAAFSDEDAKKALQKALAFFRKAEIPFSDHHMELFSSRTWSNITHGLQGSLMVAIEIVHSQTVVEVEGLDKHVTVAANKVREVVNDHKPFLKQTIEGAKGRLFGKSDSLQMELKRLKEEALDNDGTLEVEQSGETLTIKFLEYGSLGNRIKDVIGQVKEMKLVASDVSKNAGEQEVIARCLNTEKGKRELRTLEEKHRVTIDVIPCKEIKVKVIEDVSTSSSKSDVQQEPDVEPLVVGHTELIVKKGSVVKEREFEGKYDDEETVVVTGKSGHLPSACQFVCNIVLNDLDRGRERNKEQELREAIRACLDYCESMRQPSIAFPPVGTGKILKFPDILVAKVMLEECIAWSKKTNTLKKILFVIYDKDEFQAFDRELNRHRETLSKGAGFRRMLTMFRSVPRLTKPTEPEPRSVKLEVAYASDLLIYGESNEVLKDSHRRISKELEELFLGKEIIELSRVGQLTDREKNEIYEATKKMSVTLKMNNDHCVIMGHKDDVQSLANKIRTMLLSSMSETSHGSQRSGRRWMGPRSRKGTEDYWKEVLRNSTTPLYWREFRGGHEIQHFLQTEENHCRVNPVDKETFKAISDLVEQTWTLDVVGKGADARNLSHQRIRIKKIERVESIELFSHYSNERDGIIRKMLRSGLTSYPRLDTITTKGGLLTTLKMPKLLNTSLYLDVNEHYAFHGTKSSYVENIVRKGIDPRKATEKLLFGQGIYCAESSTKADQYADDKSKREKTDLKILLVRLLIGNPFVSGQSKNYKHPPCSTCKTTDCINAEHVNYDSIIVEGTWMFREFVVYDSNHCYPEYIITYDRV
;
A
#
# COMPACT_ATOMS: atom_id res chain seq x y z
N MET A 1 -29.14 29.45 21.73
CA MET A 1 -28.92 29.97 20.37
C MET A 1 -28.56 28.74 19.54
N ALA A 2 -29.49 28.04 18.89
CA ALA A 2 -30.45 28.46 17.84
C ALA A 2 -29.72 28.74 16.51
N SER A 3 -30.12 28.18 15.36
CA SER A 3 -31.21 27.20 15.05
C SER A 3 -30.96 26.65 13.63
N GLY A 4 -31.07 25.34 13.35
CA GLY A 4 -32.31 24.62 12.93
C GLY A 4 -32.18 24.21 11.45
N ASN A 5 -32.76 23.15 10.86
CA ASN A 5 -33.70 22.06 11.25
C ASN A 5 -33.24 20.74 10.52
N LEU A 6 -33.57 19.49 10.90
CA LEU A 6 -34.88 18.75 10.90
C LEU A 6 -35.56 18.71 9.51
N VAL A 7 -36.19 17.65 8.96
CA VAL A 7 -36.86 16.36 9.41
C VAL A 7 -36.61 15.25 8.31
N ILE A 8 -36.62 13.91 8.43
CA ILE A 8 -36.81 12.83 9.46
C ILE A 8 -38.03 11.85 9.23
N ILE A 9 -37.72 10.56 8.93
CA ILE A 9 -38.46 9.27 9.18
C ILE A 9 -39.53 8.66 8.19
N SER A 10 -39.46 7.30 8.11
CA SER A 10 -40.41 6.19 7.79
C SER A 10 -40.97 5.83 6.38
N SER A 11 -41.21 4.50 6.26
CA SER A 11 -42.39 3.80 5.67
C SER A 11 -42.70 3.86 4.16
N ASP A 12 -43.26 2.83 3.51
CA ASP A 12 -43.41 1.37 3.77
C ASP A 12 -43.83 0.67 2.44
N GLU A 13 -43.90 -0.67 2.44
CA GLU A 13 -44.70 -1.60 1.59
C GLU A 13 -44.82 -1.45 0.03
N GLU A 14 -44.49 -2.57 -0.64
CA GLU A 14 -45.15 -3.25 -1.78
C GLU A 14 -45.58 -2.55 -3.12
N ASP A 15 -45.62 -3.42 -4.15
CA ASP A 15 -46.16 -3.39 -5.53
C ASP A 15 -47.29 -2.37 -5.85
N ASP A 16 -47.52 -1.91 -7.10
CA ASP A 16 -47.66 -2.72 -8.32
C ASP A 16 -47.65 -1.89 -9.66
N ASP A 17 -47.67 -2.62 -10.79
CA ASP A 17 -48.32 -2.35 -12.08
C ASP A 17 -48.06 -1.05 -12.93
N SER A 18 -47.01 -1.13 -13.77
CA SER A 18 -47.14 -1.10 -15.25
C SER A 18 -47.28 0.18 -16.13
N GLN A 19 -47.01 -0.07 -17.42
CA GLN A 19 -47.45 0.58 -18.67
C GLN A 19 -47.03 2.04 -19.06
N SER A 20 -46.01 2.07 -19.93
CA SER A 20 -46.02 2.83 -21.22
C SER A 20 -45.76 4.37 -21.14
N SER A 21 -45.44 5.09 -22.22
CA SER A 21 -45.29 4.78 -23.66
C SER A 21 -44.35 5.78 -24.37
N SER A 22 -43.98 5.50 -25.63
CA SER A 22 -43.48 6.46 -26.65
C SER A 22 -42.07 7.10 -26.47
N VAL A 23 -41.47 7.78 -27.46
CA VAL A 23 -41.03 7.33 -28.82
C VAL A 23 -40.11 8.40 -29.45
N THR A 24 -39.07 7.97 -30.19
CA THR A 24 -38.19 8.73 -31.14
C THR A 24 -37.68 10.17 -30.81
N THR A 25 -36.38 10.23 -30.52
CA THR A 25 -35.34 10.98 -31.27
C THR A 25 -35.69 12.17 -32.19
N GLY A 26 -35.02 13.30 -31.97
CA GLY A 26 -34.70 14.38 -32.93
C GLY A 26 -33.95 15.51 -32.19
N SER A 27 -33.04 16.31 -32.75
CA SER A 27 -32.39 16.38 -34.08
C SER A 27 -30.94 16.94 -33.85
N GLN A 28 -30.08 17.40 -34.77
CA GLN A 28 -30.19 17.96 -36.13
C GLN A 28 -28.83 17.82 -36.88
N SER A 29 -28.70 18.36 -38.10
CA SER A 29 -27.58 18.09 -39.02
C SER A 29 -26.93 19.36 -39.61
N SER A 30 -25.61 19.35 -39.86
CA SER A 30 -24.99 19.69 -41.18
C SER A 30 -23.45 19.87 -41.10
N THR A 31 -22.65 20.10 -42.17
CA THR A 31 -22.39 19.52 -43.52
C THR A 31 -21.19 20.34 -44.11
N ILE A 32 -20.68 20.05 -45.34
CA ILE A 32 -19.81 20.91 -46.21
C ILE A 32 -18.31 20.94 -45.82
N THR A 33 -17.28 20.75 -46.67
CA THR A 33 -17.07 20.25 -48.08
C THR A 33 -15.62 19.70 -48.16
N ALA A 34 -15.25 18.70 -48.96
CA ALA A 34 -14.88 18.74 -50.41
C ALA A 34 -13.84 19.83 -50.79
N GLU A 35 -12.84 19.61 -51.68
CA GLU A 35 -12.56 18.46 -52.59
C GLU A 35 -11.24 17.71 -52.18
N THR A 36 -10.28 17.18 -52.99
CA THR A 36 -10.00 17.12 -54.45
C THR A 36 -9.12 15.88 -54.83
N GLN A 37 -8.75 15.77 -56.12
CA GLN A 37 -7.84 14.81 -56.78
C GLN A 37 -6.91 15.61 -57.77
N PRO A 38 -6.07 15.08 -58.70
CA PRO A 38 -5.93 13.70 -59.22
C PRO A 38 -4.53 13.18 -59.72
N TYR A 39 -4.54 11.92 -60.20
CA TYR A 39 -3.67 11.32 -61.26
C TYR A 39 -2.14 11.12 -61.01
N ALA A 40 -1.44 10.11 -61.56
CA ALA A 40 -1.81 8.95 -62.40
C ALA A 40 -0.72 7.84 -62.48
N ARG A 41 -1.13 6.55 -62.61
CA ARG A 41 -0.42 5.42 -63.32
C ARG A 41 0.95 4.97 -62.72
N LYS A 42 1.56 3.79 -63.00
CA LYS A 42 1.27 2.45 -63.63
C LYS A 42 2.47 1.53 -63.22
N ASP A 43 2.50 0.19 -63.25
CA ASP A 43 1.53 -0.92 -63.51
C ASP A 43 1.64 -1.94 -62.31
N ASN A 44 1.89 -3.27 -62.33
CA ASN A 44 1.97 -4.32 -63.36
C ASN A 44 1.82 -5.77 -62.82
N GLU A 45 1.66 -6.72 -63.74
CA GLU A 45 1.93 -8.19 -63.68
C GLU A 45 1.44 -9.06 -62.49
N LYS A 46 0.32 -9.76 -62.75
CA LYS A 46 0.05 -11.20 -62.49
C LYS A 46 -0.07 -11.76 -61.05
N PRO A 47 -1.28 -12.25 -60.70
CA PRO A 47 -1.49 -13.50 -59.96
C PRO A 47 -1.43 -14.73 -60.90
N ILE A 48 -1.07 -15.89 -60.38
CA ILE A 48 -0.95 -17.16 -61.14
C ILE A 48 -2.23 -18.01 -61.03
N VAL A 49 -2.62 -18.65 -62.13
CA VAL A 49 -3.78 -19.57 -62.20
C VAL A 49 -3.38 -21.00 -61.85
N TYR A 50 -3.93 -21.53 -60.76
CA TYR A 50 -4.24 -22.97 -60.61
C TYR A 50 -5.61 -23.10 -59.92
N ARG A 51 -6.68 -23.37 -60.67
CA ARG A 51 -7.15 -24.73 -61.05
C ARG A 51 -7.90 -25.42 -59.90
N HIS A 52 -9.21 -25.29 -59.91
CA HIS A 52 -10.11 -26.29 -59.33
C HIS A 52 -10.76 -27.08 -60.46
N GLU A 53 -10.77 -28.39 -60.33
CA GLU A 53 -11.21 -29.28 -61.39
C GLU A 53 -12.74 -29.40 -61.38
N LYS A 54 -13.37 -29.15 -62.54
CA LYS A 54 -14.79 -29.42 -62.73
C LYS A 54 -15.02 -30.94 -62.71
N THR A 55 -15.45 -31.47 -61.57
CA THR A 55 -15.84 -32.87 -61.39
C THR A 55 -17.14 -33.20 -62.13
N LYS A 56 -17.04 -33.33 -63.46
CA LYS A 56 -17.71 -34.29 -64.38
C LYS A 56 -19.18 -34.73 -64.20
N VAL A 57 -19.98 -34.10 -63.34
CA VAL A 57 -21.38 -34.44 -63.06
C VAL A 57 -22.35 -33.47 -63.76
N GLN A 58 -22.03 -32.18 -63.77
CA GLN A 58 -22.94 -31.14 -64.29
C GLN A 58 -23.15 -31.22 -65.82
N GLU A 59 -22.20 -31.78 -66.57
CA GLU A 59 -22.33 -31.98 -68.03
C GLU A 59 -23.09 -33.27 -68.41
N THR A 60 -23.34 -34.17 -67.46
CA THR A 60 -24.20 -35.35 -67.66
C THR A 60 -25.67 -34.99 -67.48
N ILE A 61 -25.99 -34.17 -66.46
CA ILE A 61 -27.37 -33.76 -66.17
C ILE A 61 -27.97 -32.97 -67.34
N ASN A 62 -27.21 -32.03 -67.91
CA ASN A 62 -27.63 -31.24 -69.08
C ASN A 62 -27.62 -32.02 -70.42
N ARG A 63 -27.44 -33.34 -70.41
CA ARG A 63 -27.53 -34.22 -71.60
C ARG A 63 -28.64 -35.27 -71.55
N ILE A 64 -29.39 -35.36 -70.45
CA ILE A 64 -30.43 -36.41 -70.27
C ILE A 64 -31.86 -35.88 -70.52
N VAL A 65 -32.09 -34.56 -70.55
CA VAL A 65 -33.43 -33.96 -70.76
C VAL A 65 -33.61 -33.38 -72.18
N ILE A 66 -33.08 -34.06 -73.21
CA ILE A 66 -33.60 -33.97 -74.59
C ILE A 66 -33.61 -35.36 -75.23
N LYS A 67 -34.68 -36.13 -74.96
CA LYS A 67 -35.27 -37.08 -75.93
C LYS A 67 -36.60 -37.64 -75.44
N ASN A 68 -37.44 -38.00 -76.40
CA ASN A 68 -38.67 -38.76 -76.25
C ASN A 68 -39.76 -38.10 -75.38
N GLU A 69 -40.29 -36.97 -75.86
CA GLU A 69 -41.75 -36.87 -75.84
C GLU A 69 -42.32 -38.08 -76.61
N PRO A 70 -43.28 -38.83 -76.05
CA PRO A 70 -44.00 -39.81 -76.82
C PRO A 70 -44.91 -39.07 -77.81
N LYS A 71 -44.62 -39.21 -79.11
CA LYS A 71 -45.62 -38.93 -80.14
C LYS A 71 -46.84 -39.81 -79.85
N ASP A 72 -48.02 -39.23 -79.98
CA ASP A 72 -49.32 -39.85 -79.72
C ASP A 72 -49.62 -40.23 -78.25
N VAL A 73 -49.25 -39.36 -77.31
CA VAL A 73 -50.03 -39.19 -76.07
C VAL A 73 -50.80 -37.87 -76.13
N HIS A 74 -52.11 -37.97 -76.37
CA HIS A 74 -53.02 -36.84 -76.15
C HIS A 74 -53.12 -36.55 -74.64
N TYR A 75 -52.50 -35.45 -74.20
CA TYR A 75 -52.79 -34.85 -72.91
C TYR A 75 -54.23 -34.31 -72.95
N THR A 76 -55.15 -34.93 -72.21
CA THR A 76 -56.57 -34.54 -72.20
C THR A 76 -56.94 -33.67 -71.01
N ASP A 77 -56.01 -33.44 -70.07
CA ASP A 77 -56.27 -32.73 -68.82
C ASP A 77 -55.03 -32.07 -68.22
N GLU A 78 -55.28 -31.01 -67.46
CA GLU A 78 -54.29 -30.29 -66.66
C GLU A 78 -54.92 -29.80 -65.35
N LYS A 79 -54.26 -30.07 -64.23
CA LYS A 79 -54.66 -29.53 -62.92
C LYS A 79 -53.49 -28.89 -62.19
N VAL A 80 -53.75 -27.70 -61.64
CA VAL A 80 -52.80 -26.94 -60.82
C VAL A 80 -53.25 -27.02 -59.36
N ILE A 81 -52.39 -27.58 -58.50
CA ILE A 81 -52.57 -27.64 -57.05
C ILE A 81 -51.82 -26.48 -56.43
N ASN A 82 -52.54 -25.54 -55.82
CA ASN A 82 -51.93 -24.46 -55.03
C ASN A 82 -51.70 -24.96 -53.59
N CYS A 83 -50.43 -24.96 -53.16
CA CYS A 83 -50.04 -25.53 -51.87
C CYS A 83 -50.26 -24.58 -50.67
N ARG A 84 -50.56 -23.30 -50.94
CA ARG A 84 -50.80 -22.19 -49.99
C ARG A 84 -49.67 -21.81 -49.03
N THR A 85 -48.73 -22.70 -48.70
CA THR A 85 -47.57 -22.39 -47.84
C THR A 85 -46.30 -23.05 -48.37
N LYS A 86 -45.14 -22.43 -48.09
CA LYS A 86 -43.81 -22.92 -48.49
C LYS A 86 -43.55 -24.34 -47.98
N ILE A 87 -43.96 -24.63 -46.75
CA ILE A 87 -43.83 -25.95 -46.11
C ILE A 87 -44.65 -27.02 -46.87
N LYS A 88 -45.93 -26.74 -47.17
CA LYS A 88 -46.79 -27.67 -47.91
C LYS A 88 -46.31 -27.86 -49.36
N PHE A 89 -45.79 -26.80 -49.97
CA PHE A 89 -45.15 -26.88 -51.29
C PHE A 89 -43.89 -27.77 -51.27
N MET A 90 -42.98 -27.56 -50.33
CA MET A 90 -41.75 -28.36 -50.21
C MET A 90 -42.07 -29.85 -50.01
N LEU A 91 -43.04 -30.18 -49.15
CA LEU A 91 -43.48 -31.57 -48.97
C LEU A 91 -44.07 -32.18 -50.24
N LEU A 92 -45.00 -31.50 -50.92
CA LEU A 92 -45.60 -32.06 -52.13
C LEU A 92 -44.62 -32.11 -53.31
N LYS A 93 -43.60 -31.22 -53.34
CA LYS A 93 -42.48 -31.31 -54.28
C LYS A 93 -41.66 -32.58 -54.02
N ILE A 94 -41.22 -32.78 -52.78
CA ILE A 94 -40.47 -33.97 -52.32
C ILE A 94 -41.27 -35.26 -52.63
N PHE A 95 -42.58 -35.27 -52.37
CA PHE A 95 -43.51 -36.34 -52.75
C PHE A 95 -43.58 -36.55 -54.27
N SER A 96 -43.71 -35.46 -55.05
CA SER A 96 -43.80 -35.53 -56.51
C SER A 96 -42.56 -36.13 -57.16
N ASP A 97 -41.36 -35.83 -56.65
CA ASP A 97 -40.11 -36.43 -57.10
C ASP A 97 -40.08 -37.96 -56.88
N GLY A 98 -40.89 -38.47 -55.94
CA GLY A 98 -41.04 -39.88 -55.62
C GLY A 98 -42.00 -40.64 -56.54
N LEU A 99 -42.93 -39.96 -57.21
CA LEU A 99 -43.93 -40.59 -58.08
C LEU A 99 -43.32 -40.97 -59.43
N LYS A 100 -43.50 -42.23 -59.83
CA LYS A 100 -42.95 -42.80 -61.08
C LYS A 100 -44.05 -43.39 -61.97
N ASP A 101 -44.90 -42.51 -62.50
CA ASP A 101 -45.82 -42.87 -63.60
C ASP A 101 -45.38 -42.14 -64.87
N SER A 102 -44.99 -42.90 -65.91
CA SER A 102 -44.54 -42.35 -67.19
C SER A 102 -45.65 -41.66 -68.00
N ARG A 103 -46.89 -41.70 -67.55
CA ARG A 103 -48.07 -41.06 -68.15
C ARG A 103 -48.45 -39.74 -67.47
N LEU A 104 -47.72 -39.35 -66.41
CA LEU A 104 -47.99 -38.16 -65.61
C LEU A 104 -46.77 -37.23 -65.61
N VAL A 105 -46.93 -36.05 -66.22
CA VAL A 105 -45.93 -34.99 -66.16
C VAL A 105 -46.26 -34.09 -64.97
N ILE A 106 -45.33 -34.00 -64.01
CA ILE A 106 -45.44 -33.14 -62.83
C ILE A 106 -44.47 -31.96 -62.98
N LYS A 107 -44.91 -30.74 -62.65
CA LYS A 107 -44.06 -29.54 -62.62
C LYS A 107 -44.33 -28.73 -61.35
N SER A 108 -43.30 -28.50 -60.54
CA SER A 108 -43.34 -27.58 -59.39
C SER A 108 -42.90 -26.18 -59.79
N ASN A 109 -43.63 -25.14 -59.37
CA ASN A 109 -43.21 -23.74 -59.47
C ASN A 109 -43.13 -23.14 -58.05
N GLU A 110 -41.93 -22.69 -57.65
CA GLU A 110 -41.67 -22.27 -56.27
C GLU A 110 -42.26 -20.88 -55.98
N ASP A 111 -42.15 -19.95 -56.93
CA ASP A 111 -42.59 -18.55 -56.80
C ASP A 111 -44.10 -18.43 -56.52
N SER A 112 -44.90 -19.30 -57.14
CA SER A 112 -46.36 -19.38 -56.95
C SER A 112 -46.80 -20.47 -55.96
N MET A 113 -45.85 -21.28 -55.46
CA MET A 113 -46.11 -22.45 -54.60
C MET A 113 -47.13 -23.43 -55.22
N THR A 114 -47.07 -23.64 -56.53
CA THR A 114 -47.98 -24.52 -57.28
C THR A 114 -47.31 -25.79 -57.79
N ILE A 115 -48.08 -26.87 -57.89
CA ILE A 115 -47.69 -28.12 -58.55
C ILE A 115 -48.72 -28.44 -59.63
N THR A 116 -48.26 -28.53 -60.87
CA THR A 116 -49.07 -28.78 -62.05
C THR A 116 -48.93 -30.23 -62.49
N LEU A 117 -50.06 -30.90 -62.67
CA LEU A 117 -50.20 -32.28 -63.17
C LEU A 117 -50.78 -32.25 -64.58
N ARG A 118 -50.13 -32.94 -65.54
CA ARG A 118 -50.59 -33.08 -66.94
C ARG A 118 -50.50 -34.54 -67.38
N GLY A 119 -51.50 -35.02 -68.10
CA GLY A 119 -51.60 -36.43 -68.52
C GLY A 119 -52.96 -36.78 -69.12
N PRO A 120 -53.29 -38.08 -69.24
CA PRO A 120 -54.65 -38.55 -69.52
C PRO A 120 -55.58 -38.25 -68.35
N SER A 121 -56.81 -37.78 -68.61
CA SER A 121 -57.76 -37.28 -67.60
C SER A 121 -57.95 -38.20 -66.40
N LYS A 122 -58.09 -39.52 -66.62
CA LYS A 122 -58.20 -40.48 -65.51
C LYS A 122 -56.99 -40.42 -64.56
N ILE A 123 -55.78 -40.46 -65.11
CA ILE A 123 -54.52 -40.40 -64.35
C ILE A 123 -54.35 -39.04 -63.67
N VAL A 124 -54.69 -37.93 -64.35
CA VAL A 124 -54.63 -36.58 -63.77
C VAL A 124 -55.64 -36.42 -62.63
N LEU A 125 -56.87 -36.92 -62.77
CA LEU A 125 -57.89 -36.86 -61.72
C LEU A 125 -57.53 -37.74 -60.52
N GLU A 126 -57.09 -38.98 -60.74
CA GLU A 126 -56.64 -39.89 -59.68
C GLU A 126 -55.45 -39.29 -58.89
N ASN A 127 -54.44 -38.78 -59.59
CA ASN A 127 -53.30 -38.15 -58.93
C ASN A 127 -53.66 -36.79 -58.32
N SER A 128 -54.56 -35.99 -58.91
CA SER A 128 -55.03 -34.74 -58.28
C SER A 128 -55.76 -35.00 -56.97
N ALA A 129 -56.55 -36.07 -56.89
CA ALA A 129 -57.19 -36.49 -55.65
C ALA A 129 -56.13 -36.87 -54.61
N LEU A 130 -55.15 -37.72 -54.98
CA LEU A 130 -54.04 -38.13 -54.11
C LEU A 130 -53.18 -36.93 -53.63
N PHE A 131 -52.88 -35.96 -54.50
CA PHE A 131 -52.15 -34.75 -54.12
C PHE A 131 -52.94 -33.85 -53.17
N LEU A 132 -54.27 -33.73 -53.35
CA LEU A 132 -55.13 -32.95 -52.45
C LEU A 132 -55.34 -33.67 -51.10
N GLU A 133 -55.47 -34.99 -51.10
CA GLU A 133 -55.43 -35.82 -49.89
C GLU A 133 -54.12 -35.59 -49.13
N ARG A 134 -52.97 -35.69 -49.82
CA ARG A 134 -51.65 -35.43 -49.24
C ARG A 134 -51.50 -34.00 -48.74
N LEU A 135 -51.95 -32.98 -49.49
CA LEU A 135 -51.97 -31.57 -49.09
C LEU A 135 -52.75 -31.34 -47.79
N ASN A 136 -53.86 -32.06 -47.62
CA ASN A 136 -54.71 -32.00 -46.43
C ASN A 136 -54.13 -32.80 -45.26
N SER A 137 -53.42 -33.90 -45.52
CA SER A 137 -52.73 -34.72 -44.50
C SER A 137 -51.44 -34.11 -43.92
N VAL A 138 -50.99 -32.95 -44.42
CA VAL A 138 -49.76 -32.32 -43.91
C VAL A 138 -49.93 -31.89 -42.44
N CYS A 139 -49.22 -32.59 -41.56
CA CYS A 139 -48.99 -32.24 -40.16
C CYS A 139 -47.63 -31.54 -40.00
N VAL A 140 -47.46 -30.80 -38.91
CA VAL A 140 -46.18 -30.25 -38.47
C VAL A 140 -45.99 -30.57 -36.99
N SER A 141 -44.85 -31.19 -36.68
CA SER A 141 -44.41 -31.49 -35.31
C SER A 141 -43.08 -30.76 -35.07
N TRP A 142 -42.69 -30.57 -33.81
CA TRP A 142 -41.43 -29.93 -33.44
C TRP A 142 -40.83 -30.58 -32.18
N GLN A 143 -39.53 -30.40 -31.98
CA GLN A 143 -38.84 -30.73 -30.72
C GLN A 143 -37.88 -29.59 -30.34
N PRO A 144 -37.75 -29.25 -29.03
CA PRO A 144 -36.75 -28.29 -28.58
C PRO A 144 -35.34 -28.85 -28.71
N ILE A 145 -34.36 -27.99 -28.99
CA ILE A 145 -32.94 -28.35 -29.17
C ILE A 145 -32.01 -27.38 -28.43
N SER A 146 -30.78 -27.80 -28.17
CA SER A 146 -29.73 -26.96 -27.56
C SER A 146 -29.15 -25.95 -28.56
N GLU A 147 -28.56 -24.86 -28.05
CA GLU A 147 -27.92 -23.81 -28.88
C GLU A 147 -26.88 -24.39 -29.82
N ARG A 148 -26.12 -25.37 -29.33
CA ARG A 148 -25.12 -26.12 -30.10
C ARG A 148 -25.73 -26.90 -31.26
N LYS A 149 -26.88 -27.56 -31.05
CA LYS A 149 -27.61 -28.25 -32.14
C LYS A 149 -28.18 -27.23 -33.13
N TYR A 150 -28.76 -26.14 -32.64
CA TYR A 150 -29.31 -25.07 -33.48
C TYR A 150 -28.22 -24.46 -34.38
N ALA A 151 -27.07 -24.08 -33.81
CA ALA A 151 -25.91 -23.57 -34.53
C ALA A 151 -25.24 -24.58 -35.49
N ILE A 152 -25.49 -25.89 -35.32
CA ILE A 152 -25.09 -26.92 -36.28
C ILE A 152 -26.12 -27.02 -37.42
N PHE A 153 -27.43 -27.02 -37.11
CA PHE A 153 -28.49 -27.05 -38.13
C PHE A 153 -28.52 -25.79 -39.02
N GLN A 154 -28.11 -24.62 -38.52
CA GLN A 154 -27.96 -23.39 -39.31
C GLN A 154 -26.86 -23.47 -40.38
N ARG A 155 -25.98 -24.47 -40.36
CA ARG A 155 -24.87 -24.58 -41.33
C ARG A 155 -25.38 -25.12 -42.66
N GLN A 156 -25.00 -24.45 -43.75
CA GLN A 156 -25.41 -24.81 -45.11
C GLN A 156 -25.12 -26.29 -45.41
N GLY A 157 -26.11 -27.02 -45.94
CA GLY A 157 -26.00 -28.44 -46.26
C GLY A 157 -26.29 -29.38 -45.08
N CYS A 158 -26.42 -28.89 -43.85
CA CYS A 158 -26.63 -29.74 -42.67
C CYS A 158 -28.00 -30.43 -42.70
N ILE A 159 -29.07 -29.67 -42.96
CA ILE A 159 -30.45 -30.18 -43.03
C ILE A 159 -30.61 -31.12 -44.24
N GLU A 160 -29.94 -30.83 -45.35
CA GLU A 160 -29.92 -31.66 -46.57
C GLU A 160 -29.19 -32.99 -46.36
N GLU A 161 -28.10 -32.99 -45.59
CA GLU A 161 -27.38 -34.18 -45.15
C GLU A 161 -28.23 -35.02 -44.19
N PHE A 162 -28.95 -34.39 -43.25
CA PHE A 162 -29.94 -35.09 -42.42
C PHE A 162 -31.03 -35.77 -43.24
N ASN A 163 -31.70 -35.01 -44.13
CA ASN A 163 -32.71 -35.53 -45.07
C ASN A 163 -32.16 -36.61 -46.02
N THR A 164 -30.83 -36.74 -46.15
CA THR A 164 -30.16 -37.79 -46.91
C THR A 164 -29.81 -39.02 -46.07
N ARG A 165 -29.35 -38.84 -44.83
CA ARG A 165 -29.05 -39.94 -43.88
C ARG A 165 -30.29 -40.67 -43.37
N THR A 166 -31.45 -40.02 -43.44
CA THR A 166 -32.76 -40.62 -43.06
C THR A 166 -33.41 -41.46 -44.16
N LYS A 167 -32.80 -41.57 -45.35
CA LYS A 167 -33.32 -42.38 -46.47
C LYS A 167 -33.28 -43.86 -46.12
N ASP A 168 -34.46 -44.39 -45.83
CA ASP A 168 -34.72 -45.74 -45.36
C ASP A 168 -35.98 -46.23 -46.10
N THR A 169 -36.00 -47.48 -46.56
CA THR A 169 -36.70 -47.91 -47.79
C THR A 169 -38.23 -47.91 -47.76
N HIS A 170 -38.83 -47.41 -46.67
CA HIS A 170 -40.27 -47.19 -46.52
C HIS A 170 -40.67 -45.77 -46.06
N MET A 171 -39.72 -44.91 -45.69
CA MET A 171 -39.95 -43.49 -45.32
C MET A 171 -39.44 -42.51 -46.39
N ASP A 172 -39.19 -43.00 -47.61
CA ASP A 172 -38.71 -42.17 -48.71
C ASP A 172 -39.71 -41.04 -49.01
N ARG A 173 -39.28 -39.79 -48.76
CA ARG A 173 -39.89 -38.55 -49.28
C ARG A 173 -41.27 -38.18 -48.68
N THR A 174 -41.49 -38.47 -47.40
CA THR A 174 -42.74 -38.09 -46.70
C THR A 174 -42.64 -36.88 -45.77
N PHE A 175 -41.44 -36.32 -45.56
CA PHE A 175 -41.21 -35.24 -44.58
C PHE A 175 -40.19 -34.17 -45.03
N HIS A 176 -40.16 -33.05 -44.31
CA HIS A 176 -39.22 -31.93 -44.50
C HIS A 176 -38.83 -31.31 -43.14
N LEU A 177 -37.53 -31.36 -42.81
CA LEU A 177 -36.94 -30.70 -41.64
C LEU A 177 -36.60 -29.23 -41.94
N TYR A 178 -36.83 -28.33 -40.97
CA TYR A 178 -36.44 -26.92 -41.04
C TYR A 178 -36.26 -26.30 -39.63
N LEU A 179 -35.60 -25.14 -39.58
CA LEU A 179 -35.61 -24.23 -38.42
C LEU A 179 -36.60 -23.09 -38.74
N GLU A 180 -37.34 -22.60 -37.74
CA GLU A 180 -38.25 -21.45 -37.90
C GLU A 180 -37.53 -20.16 -37.50
N GLU A 181 -37.49 -19.18 -38.41
CA GLU A 181 -36.90 -17.86 -38.15
C GLU A 181 -37.88 -17.00 -37.33
N VAL A 182 -37.72 -17.02 -36.01
CA VAL A 182 -38.51 -16.19 -35.07
C VAL A 182 -37.60 -15.15 -34.44
N GLU A 183 -37.88 -13.87 -34.67
CA GLU A 183 -37.03 -12.73 -34.25
C GLU A 183 -36.93 -12.50 -32.72
N SER A 184 -37.53 -13.34 -31.88
CA SER A 184 -37.65 -13.07 -30.43
C SER A 184 -37.80 -14.28 -29.48
N SER A 185 -37.94 -15.52 -29.95
CA SER A 185 -38.25 -16.65 -29.05
C SER A 185 -37.01 -17.30 -28.44
N ARG A 186 -36.98 -17.44 -27.10
CA ARG A 186 -35.97 -18.21 -26.35
C ARG A 186 -35.98 -19.72 -26.64
N ASP A 187 -37.04 -20.23 -27.26
CA ASP A 187 -37.21 -21.65 -27.56
C ASP A 187 -36.62 -22.02 -28.93
N GLN A 188 -35.37 -22.48 -28.96
CA GLN A 188 -34.79 -23.07 -30.18
C GLN A 188 -35.45 -24.42 -30.47
N LYS A 189 -36.08 -24.55 -31.64
CA LYS A 189 -36.87 -25.73 -32.04
C LYS A 189 -36.42 -26.23 -33.41
N LEU A 190 -36.35 -27.56 -33.54
CA LEU A 190 -36.29 -28.24 -34.83
C LEU A 190 -37.72 -28.60 -35.24
N HIS A 191 -38.13 -28.16 -36.42
CA HIS A 191 -39.47 -28.40 -36.95
C HIS A 191 -39.42 -29.47 -38.04
N CYS A 192 -40.44 -30.30 -38.11
CA CYS A 192 -40.63 -31.26 -39.18
C CYS A 192 -42.08 -31.26 -39.64
N ALA A 193 -42.27 -31.02 -40.92
CA ALA A 193 -43.55 -31.26 -41.57
C ALA A 193 -43.55 -32.65 -42.21
N ALA A 194 -44.69 -33.35 -42.22
CA ALA A 194 -44.85 -34.63 -42.90
C ALA A 194 -46.33 -34.93 -43.25
N PHE A 195 -46.59 -35.99 -44.01
CA PHE A 195 -47.96 -36.45 -44.32
C PHE A 195 -48.67 -37.21 -43.19
N SER A 196 -48.03 -37.33 -42.02
CA SER A 196 -48.68 -37.65 -40.75
C SER A 196 -47.85 -37.10 -39.59
N ASP A 197 -48.49 -36.77 -38.46
CA ASP A 197 -47.78 -36.34 -37.24
C ASP A 197 -46.86 -37.43 -36.69
N GLU A 198 -47.20 -38.70 -36.89
CA GLU A 198 -46.38 -39.86 -36.53
C GLU A 198 -45.08 -39.93 -37.36
N ASP A 199 -45.17 -39.66 -38.68
CA ASP A 199 -43.98 -39.59 -39.55
C ASP A 199 -43.08 -38.39 -39.22
N ALA A 200 -43.68 -37.23 -38.91
CA ALA A 200 -42.94 -36.03 -38.50
C ALA A 200 -42.22 -36.25 -37.16
N LYS A 201 -42.88 -36.88 -36.17
CA LYS A 201 -42.25 -37.28 -34.89
C LYS A 201 -41.11 -38.28 -35.09
N LYS A 202 -41.31 -39.31 -35.93
CA LYS A 202 -40.26 -40.27 -36.30
C LYS A 202 -39.08 -39.62 -37.02
N ALA A 203 -39.33 -38.66 -37.90
CA ALA A 203 -38.29 -37.91 -38.60
C ALA A 203 -37.46 -37.04 -37.64
N LEU A 204 -38.10 -36.31 -36.72
CA LEU A 204 -37.42 -35.54 -35.66
C LEU A 204 -36.56 -36.45 -34.77
N GLN A 205 -37.12 -37.57 -34.33
CA GLN A 205 -36.40 -38.53 -33.50
C GLN A 205 -35.20 -39.14 -34.26
N LYS A 206 -35.38 -39.55 -35.52
CA LYS A 206 -34.28 -40.05 -36.39
C LYS A 206 -33.19 -38.99 -36.58
N ALA A 207 -33.56 -37.72 -36.84
CA ALA A 207 -32.60 -36.63 -37.00
C ALA A 207 -31.79 -36.40 -35.72
N LEU A 208 -32.46 -36.24 -34.57
CA LEU A 208 -31.78 -35.99 -33.30
C LEU A 208 -30.94 -37.21 -32.83
N ALA A 209 -31.30 -38.43 -33.24
CA ALA A 209 -30.56 -39.65 -32.93
C ALA A 209 -29.18 -39.79 -33.62
N PHE A 210 -28.83 -38.97 -34.62
CA PHE A 210 -27.46 -38.92 -35.16
C PHE A 210 -26.52 -38.01 -34.37
N PHE A 211 -27.04 -37.20 -33.43
CA PHE A 211 -26.18 -36.41 -32.55
C PHE A 211 -25.49 -37.30 -31.51
N ARG A 212 -24.23 -36.99 -31.23
CA ARG A 212 -23.45 -37.50 -30.11
C ARG A 212 -22.88 -36.34 -29.32
N LYS A 213 -22.62 -36.61 -28.05
CA LYS A 213 -21.78 -35.80 -27.16
C LYS A 213 -20.55 -36.63 -26.83
N ALA A 214 -19.38 -36.02 -26.84
CA ALA A 214 -18.17 -36.57 -26.24
C ALA A 214 -17.63 -35.56 -25.22
N GLU A 215 -17.20 -36.06 -24.07
CA GLU A 215 -16.66 -35.28 -22.97
C GLU A 215 -15.15 -35.59 -22.85
N ILE A 216 -14.33 -34.55 -22.81
CA ILE A 216 -12.90 -34.65 -22.57
C ILE A 216 -12.63 -33.96 -21.22
N PRO A 217 -12.30 -34.70 -20.15
CA PRO A 217 -12.03 -34.10 -18.84
C PRO A 217 -10.77 -33.24 -18.88
N PHE A 218 -10.76 -32.17 -18.09
CA PHE A 218 -9.61 -31.32 -17.86
C PHE A 218 -9.43 -31.03 -16.37
N SER A 219 -8.29 -30.44 -16.02
CA SER A 219 -8.01 -29.90 -14.68
C SER A 219 -7.40 -28.50 -14.79
N ASP A 220 -7.39 -27.73 -13.71
CA ASP A 220 -7.15 -26.27 -13.68
C ASP A 220 -5.95 -25.77 -14.50
N HIS A 221 -4.87 -26.54 -14.65
CA HIS A 221 -3.71 -26.14 -15.45
C HIS A 221 -3.98 -26.02 -16.96
N HIS A 222 -5.08 -26.59 -17.46
CA HIS A 222 -5.53 -26.43 -18.84
C HIS A 222 -6.22 -25.08 -19.11
N MET A 223 -6.53 -24.28 -18.08
CA MET A 223 -7.12 -22.95 -18.27
C MET A 223 -6.20 -22.00 -19.04
N GLU A 224 -4.88 -22.18 -18.93
CA GLU A 224 -3.89 -21.44 -19.72
C GLU A 224 -3.85 -21.89 -21.19
N LEU A 225 -4.02 -23.20 -21.46
CA LEU A 225 -4.24 -23.74 -22.81
C LEU A 225 -5.51 -23.14 -23.44
N PHE A 226 -6.63 -23.15 -22.72
CA PHE A 226 -7.92 -22.67 -23.23
C PHE A 226 -7.92 -21.16 -23.53
N SER A 227 -7.06 -20.40 -22.85
CA SER A 227 -6.85 -18.97 -23.10
C SER A 227 -5.89 -18.69 -24.29
N SER A 228 -5.28 -19.73 -24.88
CA SER A 228 -4.25 -19.58 -25.92
C SER A 228 -4.80 -19.39 -27.33
N ARG A 229 -4.03 -18.69 -28.18
CA ARG A 229 -4.30 -18.60 -29.63
C ARG A 229 -4.31 -19.97 -30.31
N THR A 230 -3.50 -20.91 -29.81
CA THR A 230 -3.43 -22.30 -30.31
C THR A 230 -4.77 -23.00 -30.17
N TRP A 231 -5.39 -22.90 -28.99
CA TRP A 231 -6.72 -23.45 -28.73
C TRP A 231 -7.80 -22.83 -29.61
N SER A 232 -7.82 -21.50 -29.74
CA SER A 232 -8.76 -20.78 -30.62
C SER A 232 -8.62 -21.20 -32.09
N ASN A 233 -7.40 -21.36 -32.59
CA ASN A 233 -7.15 -21.78 -33.97
C ASN A 233 -7.63 -23.22 -34.22
N ILE A 234 -7.36 -24.14 -33.28
CA ILE A 234 -7.75 -25.56 -33.40
C ILE A 234 -9.27 -25.71 -33.30
N THR A 235 -9.91 -25.08 -32.32
CA THR A 235 -11.37 -25.15 -32.15
C THR A 235 -12.13 -24.46 -33.28
N HIS A 236 -11.63 -23.33 -33.82
CA HIS A 236 -12.22 -22.68 -34.99
C HIS A 236 -12.05 -23.55 -36.25
N GLY A 237 -10.86 -24.11 -36.49
CA GLY A 237 -10.59 -24.99 -37.63
C GLY A 237 -11.43 -26.27 -37.61
N LEU A 238 -11.58 -26.91 -36.45
CA LEU A 238 -12.45 -28.08 -36.28
C LEU A 238 -13.92 -27.72 -36.52
N GLN A 239 -14.44 -26.65 -35.91
CA GLN A 239 -15.84 -26.25 -36.07
C GLN A 239 -16.17 -25.74 -37.48
N GLY A 240 -15.20 -25.16 -38.20
CA GLY A 240 -15.36 -24.74 -39.59
C GLY A 240 -15.32 -25.89 -40.61
N SER A 241 -14.68 -27.03 -40.28
CA SER A 241 -14.52 -28.18 -41.18
C SER A 241 -15.42 -29.39 -40.84
N LEU A 242 -15.95 -29.46 -39.62
CA LEU A 242 -16.76 -30.56 -39.12
C LEU A 242 -18.08 -30.04 -38.53
N MET A 243 -19.17 -30.79 -38.70
CA MET A 243 -20.48 -30.49 -38.09
C MET A 243 -20.48 -30.87 -36.60
N VAL A 244 -19.76 -30.07 -35.81
CA VAL A 244 -19.62 -30.12 -34.35
C VAL A 244 -19.62 -28.71 -33.75
N ALA A 245 -19.99 -28.63 -32.48
CA ALA A 245 -19.75 -27.52 -31.58
C ALA A 245 -18.77 -27.99 -30.49
N ILE A 246 -17.88 -27.10 -30.03
CA ILE A 246 -16.86 -27.39 -29.01
C ILE A 246 -16.93 -26.31 -27.94
N GLU A 247 -17.16 -26.69 -26.68
CA GLU A 247 -17.39 -25.74 -25.57
C GLU A 247 -16.74 -26.22 -24.27
N ILE A 248 -16.40 -25.30 -23.36
CA ILE A 248 -15.74 -25.59 -22.07
C ILE A 248 -16.77 -25.47 -20.95
N VAL A 249 -17.25 -26.60 -20.42
CA VAL A 249 -18.25 -26.64 -19.35
C VAL A 249 -17.56 -26.68 -17.99
N HIS A 250 -17.26 -25.49 -17.50
CA HIS A 250 -16.52 -25.23 -16.26
C HIS A 250 -17.16 -25.91 -15.03
N SER A 251 -18.49 -25.98 -14.96
CA SER A 251 -19.23 -26.64 -13.87
C SER A 251 -19.11 -28.17 -13.84
N GLN A 252 -18.56 -28.78 -14.89
CA GLN A 252 -18.36 -30.23 -15.02
C GLN A 252 -16.89 -30.61 -15.31
N THR A 253 -15.98 -29.63 -15.40
CA THR A 253 -14.55 -29.84 -15.72
C THR A 253 -14.30 -30.63 -17.02
N VAL A 254 -15.16 -30.45 -18.03
CA VAL A 254 -15.06 -31.12 -19.33
C VAL A 254 -15.10 -30.13 -20.50
N VAL A 255 -14.34 -30.43 -21.56
CA VAL A 255 -14.59 -29.90 -22.90
C VAL A 255 -15.62 -30.80 -23.56
N GLU A 256 -16.73 -30.23 -23.99
CA GLU A 256 -17.83 -30.94 -24.62
C GLU A 256 -17.80 -30.76 -26.13
N VAL A 257 -17.81 -31.87 -26.86
CA VAL A 257 -17.90 -31.92 -28.32
C VAL A 257 -19.25 -32.53 -28.68
N GLU A 258 -20.19 -31.70 -29.13
CA GLU A 258 -21.53 -32.14 -29.57
C GLU A 258 -21.68 -31.98 -31.09
N GLY A 259 -22.28 -32.97 -31.77
CA GLY A 259 -22.47 -32.92 -33.22
C GLY A 259 -22.78 -34.26 -33.85
N LEU A 260 -22.57 -34.38 -35.17
CA LEU A 260 -22.80 -35.62 -35.90
C LEU A 260 -21.81 -36.71 -35.48
N ASP A 261 -22.31 -37.89 -35.11
CA ASP A 261 -21.58 -39.11 -34.69
C ASP A 261 -20.12 -39.23 -35.18
N LYS A 262 -19.89 -39.46 -36.47
CA LYS A 262 -18.54 -39.59 -37.06
C LYS A 262 -17.66 -38.34 -36.93
N HIS A 263 -18.24 -37.15 -36.92
CA HIS A 263 -17.51 -35.89 -36.81
C HIS A 263 -17.09 -35.62 -35.36
N VAL A 264 -17.95 -35.96 -34.40
CA VAL A 264 -17.64 -35.90 -32.96
C VAL A 264 -16.43 -36.78 -32.64
N THR A 265 -16.35 -38.00 -33.17
CA THR A 265 -15.17 -38.87 -32.99
C THR A 265 -13.87 -38.22 -33.46
N VAL A 266 -13.86 -37.57 -34.63
CA VAL A 266 -12.66 -36.91 -35.17
C VAL A 266 -12.26 -35.69 -34.32
N ALA A 267 -13.22 -34.81 -34.03
CA ALA A 267 -12.97 -33.61 -33.23
C ALA A 267 -12.57 -33.94 -31.79
N ALA A 268 -13.25 -34.87 -31.13
CA ALA A 268 -12.95 -35.28 -29.75
C ALA A 268 -11.58 -35.96 -29.62
N ASN A 269 -11.13 -36.70 -30.64
CA ASN A 269 -9.78 -37.25 -30.64
C ASN A 269 -8.72 -36.16 -30.75
N LYS A 270 -8.90 -35.15 -31.62
CA LYS A 270 -7.94 -34.04 -31.72
C LYS A 270 -7.95 -33.11 -30.49
N VAL A 271 -9.12 -32.88 -29.88
CA VAL A 271 -9.21 -32.17 -28.60
C VAL A 271 -8.50 -32.95 -27.49
N ARG A 272 -8.69 -34.27 -27.41
CA ARG A 272 -8.02 -35.10 -26.38
C ARG A 272 -6.51 -35.16 -26.54
N GLU A 273 -6.00 -35.20 -27.77
CA GLU A 273 -4.56 -35.06 -28.07
C GLU A 273 -4.02 -33.74 -27.48
N VAL A 274 -4.63 -32.61 -27.85
CA VAL A 274 -4.21 -31.25 -27.44
C VAL A 274 -4.35 -31.00 -25.94
N VAL A 275 -5.32 -31.63 -25.28
CA VAL A 275 -5.48 -31.59 -23.82
C VAL A 275 -4.41 -32.45 -23.14
N ASN A 276 -4.24 -33.71 -23.55
CA ASN A 276 -3.30 -34.64 -22.91
C ASN A 276 -1.83 -34.25 -23.07
N ASP A 277 -1.45 -33.65 -24.21
CA ASP A 277 -0.07 -33.26 -24.50
C ASP A 277 0.33 -31.92 -23.83
N HIS A 278 -0.63 -31.19 -23.24
CA HIS A 278 -0.39 -29.92 -22.56
C HIS A 278 0.28 -30.12 -21.19
N LYS A 279 1.57 -29.79 -21.11
CA LYS A 279 2.30 -29.81 -19.83
C LYS A 279 1.90 -28.61 -18.96
N PRO A 280 1.67 -28.80 -17.64
CA PRO A 280 1.48 -27.68 -16.72
C PRO A 280 2.75 -26.82 -16.63
N PHE A 281 2.56 -25.50 -16.56
CA PHE A 281 3.62 -24.60 -16.11
C PHE A 281 3.93 -24.86 -14.64
N LEU A 282 5.21 -25.04 -14.31
CA LEU A 282 5.67 -24.93 -12.94
C LEU A 282 5.72 -23.44 -12.55
N LYS A 283 5.17 -23.13 -11.38
CA LYS A 283 5.17 -21.80 -10.79
C LYS A 283 6.04 -21.79 -9.55
N GLN A 284 7.10 -20.98 -9.54
CA GLN A 284 7.87 -20.70 -8.34
C GLN A 284 7.70 -19.22 -7.95
N THR A 285 7.14 -18.98 -6.77
CA THR A 285 6.87 -17.64 -6.26
C THR A 285 7.79 -17.34 -5.08
N ILE A 286 8.28 -16.09 -5.02
CA ILE A 286 9.12 -15.53 -3.97
C ILE A 286 8.42 -14.27 -3.47
N GLU A 287 8.27 -14.12 -2.15
CA GLU A 287 7.48 -13.03 -1.55
C GLU A 287 8.34 -12.12 -0.66
N GLY A 288 7.75 -11.00 -0.23
CA GLY A 288 8.32 -10.09 0.77
C GLY A 288 9.67 -9.48 0.39
N ALA A 289 10.52 -9.24 1.41
CA ALA A 289 11.85 -8.67 1.20
C ALA A 289 12.75 -9.50 0.25
N LYS A 290 12.54 -10.82 0.16
CA LYS A 290 13.30 -11.67 -0.77
C LYS A 290 12.93 -11.38 -2.22
N GLY A 291 11.64 -11.32 -2.55
CA GLY A 291 11.17 -10.94 -3.90
C GLY A 291 11.50 -9.48 -4.25
N ARG A 292 11.48 -8.56 -3.28
CA ARG A 292 11.98 -7.18 -3.45
C ARG A 292 13.48 -7.13 -3.82
N LEU A 293 14.33 -7.97 -3.22
CA LEU A 293 15.77 -7.98 -3.56
C LEU A 293 16.02 -8.44 -4.99
N PHE A 294 15.30 -9.47 -5.47
CA PHE A 294 15.39 -9.90 -6.87
C PHE A 294 15.08 -8.75 -7.85
N GLY A 295 14.04 -7.96 -7.60
CA GLY A 295 13.68 -6.81 -8.43
C GLY A 295 14.69 -5.65 -8.40
N LYS A 296 15.53 -5.56 -7.36
CA LYS A 296 16.57 -4.53 -7.21
C LYS A 296 17.97 -4.95 -7.68
N SER A 297 18.20 -6.24 -7.96
CA SER A 297 19.53 -6.79 -8.23
C SER A 297 19.77 -7.01 -9.72
N ASP A 298 20.60 -6.16 -10.33
CA ASP A 298 21.06 -6.32 -11.72
C ASP A 298 21.69 -7.70 -11.97
N SER A 299 22.40 -8.24 -10.97
CA SER A 299 23.06 -9.55 -11.02
C SER A 299 22.05 -10.69 -11.15
N LEU A 300 21.05 -10.72 -10.26
CA LEU A 300 20.02 -11.76 -10.25
C LEU A 300 19.05 -11.63 -11.43
N GLN A 301 18.74 -10.40 -11.87
CA GLN A 301 17.96 -10.16 -13.10
C GLN A 301 18.70 -10.61 -14.36
N MET A 302 20.02 -10.39 -14.45
CA MET A 302 20.84 -10.89 -15.56
C MET A 302 20.87 -12.43 -15.60
N GLU A 303 20.94 -13.10 -14.44
CA GLU A 303 20.94 -14.56 -14.39
C GLU A 303 19.56 -15.16 -14.74
N LEU A 304 18.46 -14.52 -14.33
CA LEU A 304 17.11 -14.86 -14.79
C LEU A 304 16.93 -14.62 -16.30
N LYS A 305 17.55 -13.57 -16.86
CA LYS A 305 17.56 -13.31 -18.31
C LYS A 305 18.28 -14.42 -19.08
N ARG A 306 19.43 -14.89 -18.58
CA ARG A 306 20.17 -16.05 -19.15
C ARG A 306 19.34 -17.32 -19.12
N LEU A 307 18.66 -17.62 -18.01
CA LEU A 307 17.76 -18.77 -17.92
C LEU A 307 16.57 -18.66 -18.87
N LYS A 308 16.10 -17.44 -19.17
CA LYS A 308 15.03 -17.19 -20.14
C LYS A 308 15.50 -17.35 -21.60
N GLU A 309 16.72 -16.92 -21.89
CA GLU A 309 17.36 -17.13 -23.20
C GLU A 309 17.60 -18.63 -23.45
N GLU A 310 18.12 -19.35 -22.46
CA GLU A 310 18.28 -20.80 -22.51
C GLU A 310 16.94 -21.56 -22.62
N ALA A 311 15.88 -21.08 -22.00
CA ALA A 311 14.54 -21.65 -22.17
C ALA A 311 14.07 -21.53 -23.63
N LEU A 312 14.27 -20.37 -24.25
CA LEU A 312 13.93 -20.14 -25.65
C LEU A 312 14.74 -21.04 -26.60
N ASP A 313 16.03 -21.25 -26.31
CA ASP A 313 16.92 -22.13 -27.08
C ASP A 313 16.56 -23.63 -27.00
N ASN A 314 15.66 -24.02 -26.08
CA ASN A 314 15.23 -25.41 -25.85
C ASN A 314 13.72 -25.62 -26.13
N ASP A 315 13.09 -24.77 -26.95
CA ASP A 315 11.63 -24.73 -27.20
C ASP A 315 10.76 -24.59 -25.93
N GLY A 316 11.38 -24.16 -24.83
CA GLY A 316 10.74 -23.90 -23.55
C GLY A 316 10.27 -22.46 -23.39
N THR A 317 9.50 -22.22 -22.33
CA THR A 317 9.03 -20.89 -21.95
C THR A 317 9.40 -20.59 -20.50
N LEU A 318 9.84 -19.35 -20.25
CA LEU A 318 10.11 -18.81 -18.93
C LEU A 318 9.59 -17.37 -18.86
N GLU A 319 8.59 -17.16 -18.01
CA GLU A 319 8.00 -15.87 -17.72
C GLU A 319 8.39 -15.44 -16.30
N VAL A 320 8.81 -14.18 -16.17
CA VAL A 320 9.15 -13.56 -14.88
C VAL A 320 8.25 -12.36 -14.70
N GLU A 321 7.43 -12.39 -13.65
CA GLU A 321 6.49 -11.33 -13.29
C GLU A 321 6.87 -10.79 -11.90
N GLN A 322 7.16 -9.49 -11.81
CA GLN A 322 7.38 -8.79 -10.54
C GLN A 322 6.16 -7.91 -10.26
N SER A 323 5.43 -8.22 -9.18
CA SER A 323 4.30 -7.44 -8.70
C SER A 323 4.56 -7.02 -7.25
N GLY A 324 5.05 -5.79 -7.07
CA GLY A 324 5.47 -5.26 -5.77
C GLY A 324 6.57 -6.12 -5.13
N GLU A 325 6.26 -6.70 -3.98
CA GLU A 325 7.17 -7.57 -3.22
C GLU A 325 7.24 -9.01 -3.75
N THR A 326 6.34 -9.40 -4.65
CA THR A 326 6.23 -10.76 -5.17
C THR A 326 6.93 -10.90 -6.52
N LEU A 327 7.87 -11.83 -6.62
CA LEU A 327 8.39 -12.34 -7.88
C LEU A 327 7.74 -13.70 -8.17
N THR A 328 7.09 -13.84 -9.33
CA THR A 328 6.60 -15.12 -9.84
C THR A 328 7.41 -15.50 -11.07
N ILE A 329 7.96 -16.71 -11.08
CA ILE A 329 8.59 -17.34 -12.23
C ILE A 329 7.69 -18.48 -12.66
N LYS A 330 7.09 -18.37 -13.86
CA LYS A 330 6.41 -19.49 -14.53
C LYS A 330 7.34 -20.09 -15.57
N PHE A 331 7.42 -21.42 -15.65
CA PHE A 331 8.23 -22.08 -16.67
C PHE A 331 7.70 -23.48 -17.02
N LEU A 332 8.00 -23.94 -18.22
CA LEU A 332 7.86 -25.36 -18.57
C LEU A 332 9.14 -26.10 -18.13
N GLU A 333 8.99 -27.21 -17.41
CA GLU A 333 10.14 -28.00 -16.94
C GLU A 333 10.77 -28.79 -18.08
N TYR A 334 12.07 -28.57 -18.30
CA TYR A 334 12.91 -29.35 -19.21
C TYR A 334 14.33 -29.46 -18.64
N GLY A 335 14.99 -30.60 -18.88
CA GLY A 335 16.38 -30.84 -18.52
C GLY A 335 16.68 -30.65 -17.03
N SER A 336 17.26 -29.50 -16.68
CA SER A 336 17.62 -29.12 -15.30
C SER A 336 17.13 -27.71 -14.90
N LEU A 337 16.25 -27.09 -15.71
CA LEU A 337 15.86 -25.69 -15.52
C LEU A 337 15.28 -25.42 -14.13
N GLY A 338 14.34 -26.23 -13.65
CA GLY A 338 13.74 -26.04 -12.33
C GLY A 338 14.69 -26.21 -11.16
N ASN A 339 15.85 -26.86 -11.35
CA ASN A 339 16.91 -26.88 -10.34
C ASN A 339 17.77 -25.61 -10.41
N ARG A 340 18.11 -25.15 -11.62
CA ARG A 340 18.88 -23.90 -11.78
C ARG A 340 18.10 -22.64 -11.38
N ILE A 341 16.78 -22.64 -11.56
CA ILE A 341 15.90 -21.60 -10.97
C ILE A 341 15.99 -21.63 -9.44
N LYS A 342 15.94 -22.82 -8.80
CA LYS A 342 16.16 -22.95 -7.35
C LYS A 342 17.56 -22.51 -6.92
N ASP A 343 18.60 -22.77 -7.72
CA ASP A 343 19.97 -22.33 -7.43
C ASP A 343 20.08 -20.80 -7.44
N VAL A 344 19.51 -20.12 -8.45
CA VAL A 344 19.41 -18.64 -8.51
C VAL A 344 18.61 -18.08 -7.34
N ILE A 345 17.48 -18.72 -6.98
CA ILE A 345 16.69 -18.38 -5.78
C ILE A 345 17.47 -18.62 -4.48
N GLY A 346 18.40 -19.58 -4.51
CA GLY A 346 19.33 -19.92 -3.45
C GLY A 346 20.56 -19.00 -3.37
N GLN A 347 20.85 -18.17 -4.37
CA GLN A 347 21.95 -17.18 -4.29
C GLN A 347 21.68 -16.13 -3.21
N VAL A 348 20.44 -15.63 -3.14
CA VAL A 348 20.01 -14.71 -2.07
C VAL A 348 20.11 -15.38 -0.72
N LYS A 349 20.97 -14.84 0.13
CA LYS A 349 21.19 -15.22 1.52
C LYS A 349 20.40 -14.31 2.45
N GLU A 350 20.20 -14.77 3.67
CA GLU A 350 19.55 -14.03 4.75
C GLU A 350 20.42 -14.02 6.01
N MET A 351 20.30 -12.95 6.80
CA MET A 351 20.94 -12.82 8.11
C MET A 351 20.00 -12.10 9.06
N LYS A 352 19.75 -12.70 10.22
CA LYS A 352 18.92 -12.10 11.27
C LYS A 352 19.76 -11.10 12.08
N LEU A 353 19.25 -9.87 12.21
CA LEU A 353 19.72 -8.86 13.16
C LEU A 353 18.71 -8.81 14.31
N VAL A 354 19.18 -9.12 15.51
CA VAL A 354 18.38 -9.13 16.74
C VAL A 354 18.68 -7.90 17.59
N ALA A 355 17.77 -7.51 18.48
CA ALA A 355 17.96 -6.28 19.27
C ALA A 355 19.25 -6.27 20.13
N SER A 356 19.79 -7.44 20.51
CA SER A 356 21.07 -7.58 21.21
C SER A 356 22.31 -7.23 20.39
N ASP A 357 22.19 -7.18 19.06
CA ASP A 357 23.26 -6.74 18.15
C ASP A 357 23.40 -5.20 18.17
N VAL A 358 22.31 -4.50 18.53
CA VAL A 358 22.21 -3.03 18.58
C VAL A 358 22.52 -2.48 19.97
N SER A 359 22.01 -3.11 21.04
CA SER A 359 22.41 -2.78 22.42
C SER A 359 22.30 -3.98 23.36
N LYS A 360 23.18 -4.05 24.35
CA LYS A 360 23.17 -5.06 25.42
C LYS A 360 22.16 -4.75 26.54
N ASN A 361 21.52 -3.58 26.53
CA ASN A 361 20.56 -3.16 27.56
C ASN A 361 19.12 -3.44 27.10
N ALA A 362 18.40 -4.31 27.82
CA ALA A 362 17.01 -4.66 27.51
C ALA A 362 16.06 -3.44 27.45
N GLY A 363 16.31 -2.38 28.22
CA GLY A 363 15.52 -1.15 28.18
C GLY A 363 15.82 -0.24 26.99
N GLU A 364 16.92 -0.47 26.27
CA GLU A 364 17.28 0.19 25.01
C GLU A 364 16.81 -0.63 23.81
N GLN A 365 16.91 -1.97 23.89
CA GLN A 365 16.28 -2.91 22.95
C GLN A 365 14.76 -2.65 22.79
N GLU A 366 14.06 -2.42 23.91
CA GLU A 366 12.64 -2.02 23.94
C GLU A 366 12.38 -0.72 23.17
N VAL A 367 13.28 0.26 23.30
CA VAL A 367 13.17 1.57 22.64
C VAL A 367 13.41 1.43 21.14
N ILE A 368 14.43 0.67 20.71
CA ILE A 368 14.71 0.39 19.29
C ILE A 368 13.50 -0.29 18.64
N ALA A 369 12.94 -1.34 19.26
CA ALA A 369 11.75 -2.03 18.76
C ALA A 369 10.54 -1.07 18.62
N ARG A 370 10.32 -0.20 19.61
CA ARG A 370 9.26 0.82 19.56
C ARG A 370 9.50 1.85 18.44
N CYS A 371 10.74 2.25 18.19
CA CYS A 371 11.10 3.17 17.11
C CYS A 371 10.98 2.55 15.71
N LEU A 372 11.42 1.30 15.52
CA LEU A 372 11.35 0.56 14.24
C LEU A 372 9.92 0.47 13.70
N ASN A 373 8.94 0.29 14.59
CA ASN A 373 7.53 0.14 14.22
C ASN A 373 6.83 1.45 13.81
N THR A 374 7.45 2.63 13.99
CA THR A 374 6.83 3.90 13.58
C THR A 374 7.02 4.17 12.08
N GLU A 375 6.15 5.01 11.51
CA GLU A 375 6.34 5.52 10.14
C GLU A 375 7.59 6.41 9.97
N LYS A 376 8.36 6.68 11.03
CA LYS A 376 9.71 7.23 10.92
C LYS A 376 10.74 6.09 10.84
N GLY A 377 10.68 5.11 11.74
CA GLY A 377 11.55 3.93 11.70
C GLY A 377 11.52 3.18 10.37
N LYS A 378 10.32 2.93 9.82
CA LYS A 378 10.13 2.31 8.49
C LYS A 378 10.72 3.10 7.32
N ARG A 379 10.94 4.42 7.48
CA ARG A 379 11.62 5.25 6.46
C ARG A 379 13.14 5.16 6.61
N GLU A 380 13.68 5.25 7.83
CA GLU A 380 15.12 5.06 8.06
C GLU A 380 15.59 3.67 7.59
N LEU A 381 14.79 2.62 7.78
CA LEU A 381 15.08 1.29 7.26
C LEU A 381 15.22 1.25 5.73
N ARG A 382 14.35 1.96 4.98
CA ARG A 382 14.47 2.07 3.51
C ARG A 382 15.74 2.81 3.08
N THR A 383 16.12 3.87 3.80
CA THR A 383 17.41 4.54 3.60
C THR A 383 18.59 3.59 3.82
N LEU A 384 18.49 2.69 4.82
CA LEU A 384 19.52 1.68 5.10
C LEU A 384 19.57 0.56 4.03
N GLU A 385 18.43 0.13 3.47
CA GLU A 385 18.39 -0.78 2.32
C GLU A 385 19.22 -0.25 1.15
N GLU A 386 18.91 0.97 0.71
CA GLU A 386 19.55 1.64 -0.43
C GLU A 386 21.04 1.85 -0.18
N LYS A 387 21.39 2.32 1.02
CA LYS A 387 22.78 2.61 1.43
C LYS A 387 23.66 1.37 1.52
N HIS A 388 23.11 0.24 1.96
CA HIS A 388 23.87 -0.99 2.21
C HIS A 388 23.67 -2.09 1.15
N ARG A 389 22.90 -1.81 0.09
CA ARG A 389 22.56 -2.76 -0.99
C ARG A 389 22.03 -4.10 -0.48
N VAL A 390 21.12 -4.00 0.49
CA VAL A 390 20.39 -5.13 1.08
C VAL A 390 18.91 -4.81 1.04
N THR A 391 18.06 -5.84 1.20
CA THR A 391 16.65 -5.61 1.50
C THR A 391 16.38 -6.04 2.93
N ILE A 392 15.64 -5.23 3.69
CA ILE A 392 15.35 -5.46 5.10
C ILE A 392 13.87 -5.80 5.22
N ASP A 393 13.58 -6.90 5.90
CA ASP A 393 12.25 -7.20 6.41
C ASP A 393 12.18 -6.93 7.90
N VAL A 394 11.02 -6.47 8.34
CA VAL A 394 10.72 -6.22 9.75
C VAL A 394 9.80 -7.34 10.20
N ILE A 395 10.29 -8.31 10.98
CA ILE A 395 9.41 -9.32 11.58
C ILE A 395 8.61 -8.62 12.69
N PRO A 396 7.29 -8.44 12.57
CA PRO A 396 6.52 -7.80 13.61
C PRO A 396 6.20 -8.81 14.71
N CYS A 397 6.95 -8.82 15.82
CA CYS A 397 6.43 -9.42 17.05
C CYS A 397 5.19 -8.64 17.47
N LYS A 398 4.02 -9.28 17.43
CA LYS A 398 2.73 -8.61 17.59
C LYS A 398 2.47 -8.21 19.02
N GLU A 399 1.81 -7.06 19.19
CA GLU A 399 1.19 -6.70 20.46
C GLU A 399 -0.04 -7.60 20.67
N ILE A 400 0.08 -8.58 21.56
CA ILE A 400 -1.04 -9.48 21.90
C ILE A 400 -1.62 -9.07 23.24
N LYS A 401 -2.92 -8.80 23.26
CA LYS A 401 -3.63 -8.36 24.46
C LYS A 401 -4.23 -9.58 25.17
N VAL A 402 -3.67 -9.89 26.34
CA VAL A 402 -4.20 -10.90 27.27
C VAL A 402 -5.09 -10.18 28.29
N LYS A 403 -6.40 -10.46 28.32
CA LYS A 403 -7.36 -9.86 29.26
C LYS A 403 -7.97 -10.96 30.14
N VAL A 404 -7.85 -10.83 31.46
CA VAL A 404 -8.64 -11.61 32.43
C VAL A 404 -9.87 -10.79 32.84
N ILE A 405 -11.04 -11.40 32.97
CA ILE A 405 -12.29 -10.76 33.44
C ILE A 405 -12.91 -11.58 34.59
N GLU A 406 -13.32 -10.89 35.66
CA GLU A 406 -14.21 -11.37 36.73
C GLU A 406 -15.66 -10.99 36.35
N ASP A 407 -16.49 -11.93 35.89
CA ASP A 407 -17.90 -11.66 35.58
C ASP A 407 -18.76 -11.74 36.85
N VAL A 408 -19.09 -10.57 37.41
CA VAL A 408 -19.81 -10.42 38.69
C VAL A 408 -21.33 -10.61 38.49
N SER A 409 -21.73 -11.73 37.87
CA SER A 409 -23.11 -11.99 37.43
C SER A 409 -24.02 -12.54 38.55
N THR A 410 -24.10 -11.87 39.70
CA THR A 410 -25.03 -12.21 40.81
C THR A 410 -26.11 -11.17 41.10
N SER A 411 -26.14 -10.03 40.40
CA SER A 411 -27.26 -9.07 40.43
C SER A 411 -28.16 -9.19 39.20
N SER A 412 -29.48 -9.17 39.42
CA SER A 412 -30.50 -9.40 38.40
C SER A 412 -30.98 -8.09 37.76
N SER A 413 -30.23 -7.59 36.79
CA SER A 413 -30.57 -6.42 35.97
C SER A 413 -30.19 -6.63 34.50
N LYS A 414 -31.01 -6.07 33.58
CA LYS A 414 -30.82 -6.14 32.12
C LYS A 414 -30.76 -4.71 31.54
N SER A 415 -29.56 -4.18 31.32
CA SER A 415 -29.31 -3.09 30.36
C SER A 415 -27.81 -2.82 30.22
N ASP A 416 -27.39 -2.53 28.98
CA ASP A 416 -26.33 -1.59 28.63
C ASP A 416 -24.94 -1.76 29.28
N VAL A 417 -24.26 -2.86 28.97
CA VAL A 417 -22.78 -2.85 28.91
C VAL A 417 -22.37 -2.31 27.54
N GLN A 418 -21.70 -1.15 27.49
CA GLN A 418 -21.14 -0.63 26.25
C GLN A 418 -19.98 -1.53 25.78
N GLN A 419 -20.17 -2.25 24.67
CA GLN A 419 -19.11 -3.01 24.03
C GLN A 419 -18.14 -2.07 23.28
N GLU A 420 -16.83 -2.22 23.50
CA GLU A 420 -15.80 -1.70 22.58
C GLU A 420 -15.96 -2.45 21.23
N PRO A 421 -16.24 -1.76 20.10
CA PRO A 421 -16.33 -2.42 18.81
C PRO A 421 -14.94 -2.75 18.28
N ASP A 422 -14.48 -3.99 18.52
CA ASP A 422 -13.66 -4.74 17.55
C ASP A 422 -13.46 -6.20 17.99
N VAL A 423 -13.99 -7.11 17.15
CA VAL A 423 -13.73 -8.57 17.07
C VAL A 423 -13.94 -9.37 18.38
N GLU A 424 -15.05 -10.10 18.46
CA GLU A 424 -15.34 -11.07 19.53
C GLU A 424 -14.54 -12.39 19.35
N PRO A 425 -14.46 -13.28 20.36
CA PRO A 425 -13.53 -14.41 20.36
C PRO A 425 -14.12 -15.78 19.96
N LEU A 426 -13.24 -16.66 19.48
CA LEU A 426 -13.40 -18.12 19.50
C LEU A 426 -13.60 -18.61 20.95
N VAL A 427 -14.49 -19.57 21.20
CA VAL A 427 -14.78 -20.07 22.56
C VAL A 427 -14.20 -21.47 22.78
N VAL A 428 -13.62 -21.69 23.96
CA VAL A 428 -13.11 -22.99 24.44
C VAL A 428 -13.93 -23.44 25.66
N GLY A 429 -14.23 -24.73 25.81
CA GLY A 429 -14.89 -25.23 27.02
C GLY A 429 -15.33 -26.70 26.92
N HIS A 430 -15.61 -27.33 28.07
CA HIS A 430 -16.26 -28.64 28.11
C HIS A 430 -17.78 -28.48 28.18
N THR A 431 -18.52 -29.43 27.61
CA THR A 431 -19.97 -29.40 27.43
C THR A 431 -20.77 -29.22 28.74
N GLU A 432 -21.97 -28.65 28.58
CA GLU A 432 -23.05 -28.44 29.55
C GLU A 432 -22.93 -27.25 30.54
N LEU A 433 -21.72 -26.79 30.90
CA LEU A 433 -21.54 -25.60 31.75
C LEU A 433 -20.94 -24.41 30.98
N ILE A 434 -21.68 -23.91 29.99
CA ILE A 434 -21.45 -22.56 29.42
C ILE A 434 -21.99 -21.54 30.44
N VAL A 435 -21.17 -21.18 31.45
CA VAL A 435 -21.65 -20.65 32.74
C VAL A 435 -22.35 -19.28 32.63
N LYS A 436 -23.67 -19.32 32.48
CA LYS A 436 -24.63 -18.31 32.95
C LYS A 436 -24.51 -16.87 32.42
N LYS A 437 -24.42 -16.73 31.09
CA LYS A 437 -25.21 -15.70 30.38
C LYS A 437 -25.62 -16.09 28.94
N GLY A 438 -25.94 -17.37 28.72
CA GLY A 438 -26.52 -17.89 27.48
C GLY A 438 -27.51 -19.03 27.77
N SER A 439 -28.77 -18.87 27.38
CA SER A 439 -29.88 -19.71 27.85
C SER A 439 -29.78 -21.21 27.50
N VAL A 440 -30.09 -22.03 28.50
CA VAL A 440 -30.43 -23.47 28.50
C VAL A 440 -30.59 -24.13 27.12
N VAL A 441 -29.72 -25.12 26.85
CA VAL A 441 -30.04 -26.28 26.00
C VAL A 441 -30.28 -27.46 26.94
N LYS A 442 -31.19 -28.39 26.59
CA LYS A 442 -31.46 -29.59 27.41
C LYS A 442 -30.51 -30.74 27.05
N GLU A 443 -30.05 -31.41 28.09
CA GLU A 443 -29.28 -32.67 28.23
C GLU A 443 -29.73 -33.84 27.31
N ARG A 444 -29.71 -33.71 25.97
CA ARG A 444 -30.23 -34.76 25.05
C ARG A 444 -29.58 -34.99 23.66
N GLU A 445 -28.54 -34.27 23.25
CA GLU A 445 -27.99 -34.41 21.88
C GLU A 445 -26.48 -34.68 21.77
N PHE A 446 -25.80 -35.07 22.86
CA PHE A 446 -24.38 -35.46 22.85
C PHE A 446 -24.16 -36.96 23.13
N GLU A 447 -24.66 -37.82 22.24
CA GLU A 447 -24.30 -39.25 22.17
C GLU A 447 -23.13 -39.52 21.19
N GLY A 448 -22.25 -38.52 21.02
CA GLY A 448 -21.02 -38.68 20.23
C GLY A 448 -19.99 -39.54 20.99
N LYS A 449 -19.54 -40.63 20.37
CA LYS A 449 -18.37 -41.37 20.85
C LYS A 449 -17.11 -40.54 20.58
N TYR A 450 -16.41 -40.17 21.64
CA TYR A 450 -15.04 -39.67 21.55
C TYR A 450 -14.10 -40.86 21.28
N ASP A 451 -13.07 -40.65 20.46
CA ASP A 451 -11.95 -41.58 20.34
C ASP A 451 -10.93 -41.31 21.46
N ASP A 452 -10.38 -42.36 22.09
CA ASP A 452 -9.57 -42.29 23.32
C ASP A 452 -8.20 -41.59 23.16
N GLU A 453 -7.88 -41.05 21.96
CA GLU A 453 -6.59 -40.42 21.63
C GLU A 453 -6.64 -38.90 21.37
N GLU A 454 -7.81 -38.29 21.11
CA GLU A 454 -7.89 -36.84 20.80
C GLU A 454 -8.07 -35.95 22.03
N THR A 455 -7.12 -35.04 22.27
CA THR A 455 -7.14 -34.10 23.41
C THR A 455 -8.08 -32.90 23.22
N VAL A 456 -8.38 -32.51 21.98
CA VAL A 456 -9.24 -31.36 21.65
C VAL A 456 -10.09 -31.68 20.42
N VAL A 457 -11.41 -31.65 20.57
CA VAL A 457 -12.38 -31.85 19.48
C VAL A 457 -13.05 -30.52 19.15
N VAL A 458 -12.96 -30.05 17.90
CA VAL A 458 -13.54 -28.76 17.50
C VAL A 458 -14.86 -28.94 16.76
N THR A 459 -15.89 -28.21 17.20
CA THR A 459 -17.21 -28.18 16.58
C THR A 459 -17.54 -26.81 16.00
N GLY A 460 -18.46 -26.73 15.05
CA GLY A 460 -19.07 -25.47 14.65
C GLY A 460 -19.89 -24.84 15.79
N LYS A 461 -20.27 -23.57 15.65
CA LYS A 461 -21.13 -22.87 16.62
C LYS A 461 -22.45 -23.62 16.90
N SER A 462 -22.81 -23.73 18.18
CA SER A 462 -24.10 -24.20 18.65
C SER A 462 -24.72 -23.25 19.70
N GLY A 463 -26.05 -23.25 19.81
CA GLY A 463 -26.78 -22.51 20.84
C GLY A 463 -26.70 -20.97 20.79
N HIS A 464 -27.01 -20.33 21.92
CA HIS A 464 -27.15 -18.88 22.09
C HIS A 464 -25.82 -18.09 22.11
N LEU A 465 -24.73 -18.62 21.55
CA LEU A 465 -23.45 -17.90 21.46
C LEU A 465 -23.56 -16.68 20.51
N PRO A 466 -22.69 -15.65 20.64
CA PRO A 466 -22.70 -14.48 19.75
C PRO A 466 -22.54 -14.84 18.27
N SER A 467 -22.99 -13.97 17.35
CA SER A 467 -22.90 -14.20 15.89
C SER A 467 -21.45 -14.29 15.39
N ALA A 468 -20.50 -13.65 16.07
CA ALA A 468 -19.08 -13.66 15.72
C ALA A 468 -18.30 -14.90 16.24
N CYS A 469 -18.89 -15.74 17.09
CA CYS A 469 -18.28 -17.00 17.52
C CYS A 469 -18.42 -18.06 16.42
N GLN A 470 -17.35 -18.38 15.70
CA GLN A 470 -17.40 -19.28 14.53
C GLN A 470 -17.29 -20.78 14.88
N PHE A 471 -16.42 -21.13 15.83
CA PHE A 471 -16.16 -22.51 16.26
C PHE A 471 -16.15 -22.61 17.79
N VAL A 472 -16.16 -23.85 18.31
CA VAL A 472 -16.04 -24.16 19.74
C VAL A 472 -15.01 -25.28 19.92
N CYS A 473 -13.96 -25.05 20.71
CA CYS A 473 -12.95 -26.07 21.02
C CYS A 473 -13.31 -26.81 22.31
N ASN A 474 -13.63 -28.09 22.20
CA ASN A 474 -13.97 -28.95 23.33
C ASN A 474 -12.71 -29.65 23.82
N ILE A 475 -12.21 -29.27 25.02
CA ILE A 475 -11.02 -29.88 25.63
C ILE A 475 -11.43 -31.14 26.42
N VAL A 476 -10.71 -32.23 26.20
CA VAL A 476 -10.81 -33.48 26.97
C VAL A 476 -9.57 -33.62 27.87
N LEU A 477 -9.78 -33.86 29.17
CA LEU A 477 -8.72 -34.06 30.16
C LEU A 477 -9.07 -35.23 31.11
N ASN A 478 -8.04 -35.89 31.63
CA ASN A 478 -8.19 -37.02 32.55
C ASN A 478 -8.46 -36.58 33.99
N ASP A 479 -9.27 -37.37 34.70
CA ASP A 479 -9.59 -37.22 36.12
C ASP A 479 -8.32 -37.29 37.00
N LEU A 480 -8.26 -36.44 38.04
CA LEU A 480 -7.19 -36.46 39.02
C LEU A 480 -7.07 -37.82 39.73
N ASP A 481 -8.19 -38.51 39.97
CA ASP A 481 -8.25 -39.73 40.79
C ASP A 481 -8.10 -41.04 39.98
N ARG A 482 -7.89 -40.97 38.65
CA ARG A 482 -7.68 -42.16 37.79
C ARG A 482 -6.23 -42.26 37.29
N GLY A 483 -5.62 -43.43 37.48
CA GLY A 483 -4.18 -43.64 37.35
C GLY A 483 -3.70 -44.08 35.96
N ARG A 484 -3.02 -43.17 35.26
CA ARG A 484 -1.87 -43.47 34.36
C ARG A 484 -0.83 -42.36 34.57
N GLU A 485 0.46 -42.67 34.47
CA GLU A 485 1.55 -41.73 34.78
C GLU A 485 1.86 -40.74 33.63
N ARG A 486 0.84 -40.20 32.96
CA ARG A 486 1.03 -38.96 32.19
C ARG A 486 1.08 -37.78 33.15
N ASN A 487 2.02 -36.86 32.91
CA ASN A 487 2.12 -35.64 33.71
C ASN A 487 0.90 -34.76 33.43
N LYS A 488 0.01 -34.59 34.41
CA LYS A 488 -1.22 -33.78 34.26
C LYS A 488 -0.94 -32.30 33.98
N GLU A 489 0.22 -31.76 34.37
CA GLU A 489 0.66 -30.43 33.91
C GLU A 489 0.88 -30.43 32.38
N GLN A 490 1.46 -31.51 31.84
CA GLN A 490 1.74 -31.66 30.41
C GLN A 490 0.46 -31.91 29.60
N GLU A 491 -0.51 -32.70 30.09
CA GLU A 491 -1.79 -32.91 29.39
C GLU A 491 -2.56 -31.59 29.21
N LEU A 492 -2.66 -30.77 30.28
CA LEU A 492 -3.23 -29.41 30.20
C LEU A 492 -2.43 -28.52 29.23
N ARG A 493 -1.09 -28.61 29.28
CA ARG A 493 -0.18 -27.84 28.42
C ARG A 493 -0.34 -28.21 26.94
N GLU A 494 -0.59 -29.47 26.62
CA GLU A 494 -0.86 -29.97 25.27
C GLU A 494 -2.26 -29.58 24.79
N ALA A 495 -3.29 -29.70 25.64
CA ALA A 495 -4.65 -29.26 25.31
C ALA A 495 -4.73 -27.76 24.96
N ILE A 496 -4.14 -26.89 25.78
CA ILE A 496 -4.11 -25.44 25.55
C ILE A 496 -3.34 -25.12 24.27
N ARG A 497 -2.23 -25.82 24.00
CA ARG A 497 -1.45 -25.63 22.78
C ARG A 497 -2.24 -26.06 21.54
N ALA A 498 -2.92 -27.20 21.56
CA ALA A 498 -3.76 -27.66 20.45
C ALA A 498 -4.88 -26.65 20.09
N CYS A 499 -5.52 -26.01 21.08
CA CYS A 499 -6.44 -24.90 20.82
C CYS A 499 -5.77 -23.69 20.13
N LEU A 500 -4.54 -23.37 20.51
CA LEU A 500 -3.76 -22.24 19.96
C LEU A 500 -3.18 -22.56 18.57
N ASP A 501 -2.80 -23.81 18.31
CA ASP A 501 -2.45 -24.33 16.98
C ASP A 501 -3.66 -24.27 16.04
N TYR A 502 -4.85 -24.65 16.52
CA TYR A 502 -6.10 -24.56 15.76
C TYR A 502 -6.52 -23.11 15.47
N CYS A 503 -6.26 -22.16 16.38
CA CYS A 503 -6.39 -20.73 16.08
C CYS A 503 -5.51 -20.30 14.91
N GLU A 504 -4.26 -20.76 14.84
CA GLU A 504 -3.34 -20.40 13.76
C GLU A 504 -3.80 -21.00 12.42
N SER A 505 -4.15 -22.30 12.38
CA SER A 505 -4.58 -22.98 11.16
C SER A 505 -5.89 -22.40 10.59
N MET A 506 -6.87 -22.09 11.44
CA MET A 506 -8.13 -21.44 11.06
C MET A 506 -8.05 -19.91 11.04
N ARG A 507 -6.84 -19.35 11.16
CA ARG A 507 -6.51 -17.91 11.11
C ARG A 507 -7.36 -17.01 12.01
N GLN A 508 -7.77 -17.54 13.17
CA GLN A 508 -8.69 -16.86 14.08
C GLN A 508 -7.98 -15.71 14.84
N PRO A 509 -8.52 -14.48 14.80
CA PRO A 509 -7.87 -13.30 15.40
C PRO A 509 -7.98 -13.24 16.93
N SER A 510 -8.81 -14.07 17.55
CA SER A 510 -9.25 -13.93 18.93
C SER A 510 -9.69 -15.28 19.54
N ILE A 511 -9.29 -15.55 20.79
CA ILE A 511 -9.68 -16.75 21.57
C ILE A 511 -10.09 -16.38 23.00
N ALA A 512 -11.03 -17.14 23.57
CA ALA A 512 -11.50 -17.04 24.94
C ALA A 512 -11.44 -18.41 25.63
N PHE A 513 -10.75 -18.46 26.77
CA PHE A 513 -10.64 -19.62 27.64
C PHE A 513 -11.36 -19.37 28.98
N PRO A 514 -12.09 -20.34 29.53
CA PRO A 514 -12.36 -20.44 30.97
C PRO A 514 -11.11 -20.98 31.70
N PRO A 515 -11.10 -21.04 33.04
CA PRO A 515 -10.18 -21.89 33.79
C PRO A 515 -10.41 -23.37 33.43
N VAL A 516 -9.46 -23.97 32.71
CA VAL A 516 -9.61 -25.35 32.23
C VAL A 516 -9.13 -26.32 33.31
N GLY A 517 -10.05 -27.14 33.82
CA GLY A 517 -9.75 -28.24 34.76
C GLY A 517 -10.03 -27.95 36.24
N THR A 518 -10.29 -26.71 36.65
CA THR A 518 -10.59 -26.33 38.05
C THR A 518 -11.92 -26.91 38.57
N GLY A 519 -12.88 -27.14 37.68
CA GLY A 519 -14.22 -27.62 38.01
C GLY A 519 -14.26 -28.95 38.78
N LYS A 520 -15.34 -29.15 39.55
CA LYS A 520 -15.53 -30.22 40.57
C LYS A 520 -15.19 -31.67 40.16
N ILE A 521 -15.19 -31.97 38.86
CA ILE A 521 -14.83 -33.29 38.33
C ILE A 521 -13.31 -33.44 38.28
N LEU A 522 -12.63 -32.51 37.58
CA LEU A 522 -11.19 -32.59 37.29
C LEU A 522 -10.31 -32.03 38.43
N LYS A 523 -10.81 -31.05 39.20
CA LYS A 523 -10.22 -30.50 40.44
C LYS A 523 -8.76 -30.02 40.33
N PHE A 524 -8.29 -29.61 39.15
CA PHE A 524 -6.92 -29.10 38.98
C PHE A 524 -6.73 -27.84 39.85
N PRO A 525 -5.61 -27.69 40.58
CA PRO A 525 -5.40 -26.52 41.43
C PRO A 525 -5.36 -25.21 40.63
N ASP A 526 -6.12 -24.20 41.03
CA ASP A 526 -6.28 -22.93 40.29
C ASP A 526 -4.94 -22.24 39.97
N ILE A 527 -3.97 -22.33 40.89
CA ILE A 527 -2.61 -21.78 40.72
C ILE A 527 -1.84 -22.54 39.63
N LEU A 528 -2.03 -23.86 39.50
CA LEU A 528 -1.43 -24.66 38.44
C LEU A 528 -2.08 -24.33 37.09
N VAL A 529 -3.41 -24.24 37.05
CA VAL A 529 -4.18 -23.89 35.84
C VAL A 529 -3.80 -22.49 35.35
N ALA A 530 -3.83 -21.49 36.23
CA ALA A 530 -3.42 -20.13 35.94
C ALA A 530 -1.98 -20.06 35.40
N LYS A 531 -1.03 -20.74 36.05
CA LYS A 531 0.37 -20.84 35.58
C LYS A 531 0.45 -21.45 34.18
N VAL A 532 -0.05 -22.66 33.97
CA VAL A 532 0.13 -23.39 32.69
C VAL A 532 -0.54 -22.65 31.54
N MET A 533 -1.77 -22.17 31.74
CA MET A 533 -2.52 -21.46 30.71
C MET A 533 -1.89 -20.10 30.35
N LEU A 534 -1.38 -19.35 31.33
CA LEU A 534 -0.67 -18.10 31.06
C LEU A 534 0.72 -18.34 30.46
N GLU A 535 1.47 -19.35 30.93
CA GLU A 535 2.77 -19.73 30.36
C GLU A 535 2.65 -20.11 28.89
N GLU A 536 1.71 -20.99 28.52
CA GLU A 536 1.52 -21.37 27.10
C GLU A 536 1.01 -20.20 26.27
N CYS A 537 0.00 -19.44 26.72
CA CYS A 537 -0.49 -18.28 25.97
C CYS A 537 0.59 -17.19 25.77
N ILE A 538 1.47 -16.96 26.76
CA ILE A 538 2.59 -16.00 26.68
C ILE A 538 3.83 -16.59 25.96
N ALA A 539 3.94 -17.91 25.84
CA ALA A 539 4.93 -18.57 24.99
C ALA A 539 4.47 -18.61 23.52
N TRP A 540 3.17 -18.80 23.28
CA TRP A 540 2.56 -18.85 21.95
C TRP A 540 2.43 -17.47 21.31
N SER A 541 2.15 -16.43 22.10
CA SER A 541 2.12 -15.03 21.63
C SER A 541 3.44 -14.52 21.05
N LYS A 542 4.53 -15.30 21.17
CA LYS A 542 5.85 -15.03 20.56
C LYS A 542 6.06 -15.79 19.24
N LYS A 543 5.08 -16.56 18.77
CA LYS A 543 5.14 -17.45 17.59
C LYS A 543 4.05 -17.17 16.56
N THR A 544 2.83 -16.89 17.01
CA THR A 544 1.64 -16.68 16.17
C THR A 544 1.69 -15.38 15.36
N ASN A 545 1.14 -15.43 14.14
CA ASN A 545 0.91 -14.24 13.31
C ASN A 545 -0.57 -13.99 13.01
N THR A 546 -1.51 -14.85 13.42
CA THR A 546 -2.95 -14.61 13.22
C THR A 546 -3.63 -14.05 14.48
N LEU A 547 -3.31 -14.62 15.65
CA LEU A 547 -3.97 -14.34 16.91
C LEU A 547 -3.55 -12.98 17.49
N LYS A 548 -4.52 -12.15 17.89
CA LYS A 548 -4.31 -10.77 18.41
C LYS A 548 -4.78 -10.60 19.86
N LYS A 549 -5.75 -11.41 20.30
CA LYS A 549 -6.56 -11.17 21.51
C LYS A 549 -6.79 -12.50 22.22
N ILE A 550 -6.31 -12.61 23.46
CA ILE A 550 -6.53 -13.78 24.33
C ILE A 550 -7.35 -13.31 25.53
N LEU A 551 -8.50 -13.94 25.74
CA LEU A 551 -9.43 -13.61 26.81
C LEU A 551 -9.47 -14.78 27.80
N PHE A 552 -9.39 -14.48 29.09
CA PHE A 552 -9.72 -15.41 30.17
C PHE A 552 -11.02 -14.92 30.82
N VAL A 553 -12.08 -15.72 30.69
CA VAL A 553 -13.41 -15.42 31.22
C VAL A 553 -13.60 -16.24 32.50
N ILE A 554 -13.65 -15.57 33.64
CA ILE A 554 -13.61 -16.22 34.95
C ILE A 554 -14.81 -15.77 35.78
N TYR A 555 -15.50 -16.76 36.35
CA TYR A 555 -16.72 -16.56 37.14
C TYR A 555 -16.47 -16.72 38.65
N ASP A 556 -15.54 -17.60 39.04
CA ASP A 556 -15.15 -17.71 40.44
C ASP A 556 -14.08 -16.68 40.84
N LYS A 557 -14.24 -16.15 42.05
CA LYS A 557 -13.40 -15.06 42.56
C LYS A 557 -12.01 -15.54 42.98
N ASP A 558 -11.84 -16.77 43.43
CA ASP A 558 -10.56 -17.32 43.86
C ASP A 558 -9.78 -17.87 42.65
N GLU A 559 -10.47 -18.44 41.65
CA GLU A 559 -9.93 -18.65 40.29
C GLU A 559 -9.40 -17.32 39.70
N PHE A 560 -10.21 -16.26 39.75
CA PHE A 560 -9.81 -14.94 39.23
C PHE A 560 -8.59 -14.39 39.98
N GLN A 561 -8.51 -14.56 41.29
CA GLN A 561 -7.33 -14.19 42.07
C GLN A 561 -6.10 -15.03 41.72
N ALA A 562 -6.23 -16.30 41.34
CA ALA A 562 -5.11 -17.10 40.84
C ALA A 562 -4.57 -16.53 39.51
N PHE A 563 -5.47 -16.28 38.55
CA PHE A 563 -5.11 -15.69 37.25
C PHE A 563 -4.58 -14.26 37.36
N ASP A 564 -5.17 -13.38 38.18
CA ASP A 564 -4.65 -12.01 38.40
C ASP A 564 -3.25 -12.05 39.04
N ARG A 565 -3.04 -12.87 40.08
CA ARG A 565 -1.73 -12.99 40.73
C ARG A 565 -0.66 -13.45 39.74
N GLU A 566 -0.95 -14.48 38.95
CA GLU A 566 0.04 -15.04 38.03
C GLU A 566 0.24 -14.15 36.78
N LEU A 567 -0.82 -13.49 36.28
CA LEU A 567 -0.70 -12.46 35.24
C LEU A 567 0.12 -11.25 35.74
N ASN A 568 -0.07 -10.84 36.98
CA ASN A 568 0.73 -9.79 37.62
C ASN A 568 2.16 -10.26 37.91
N ARG A 569 2.40 -11.54 38.22
CA ARG A 569 3.75 -12.14 38.32
C ARG A 569 4.46 -12.17 36.98
N HIS A 570 3.76 -12.45 35.88
CA HIS A 570 4.30 -12.27 34.53
C HIS A 570 4.59 -10.79 34.26
N ARG A 571 3.64 -9.86 34.45
CA ARG A 571 3.88 -8.39 34.37
C ARG A 571 5.10 -7.95 35.20
N GLU A 572 5.28 -8.48 36.39
CA GLU A 572 6.44 -8.24 37.25
C GLU A 572 7.74 -8.80 36.67
N THR A 573 7.70 -9.99 36.09
CA THR A 573 8.88 -10.65 35.47
C THR A 573 9.31 -9.91 34.22
N LEU A 574 8.34 -9.46 33.41
CA LEU A 574 8.58 -8.63 32.23
C LEU A 574 9.06 -7.21 32.61
N SER A 575 8.53 -6.63 33.69
CA SER A 575 8.99 -5.33 34.23
C SER A 575 10.26 -5.39 35.09
N LYS A 576 10.77 -6.59 35.41
CA LYS A 576 12.11 -6.79 35.99
C LYS A 576 13.22 -6.61 34.94
N GLY A 577 12.88 -6.60 33.65
CA GLY A 577 13.62 -5.83 32.65
C GLY A 577 13.60 -4.35 33.05
N ALA A 578 14.76 -3.82 33.48
CA ALA A 578 14.86 -2.66 34.39
C ALA A 578 14.23 -1.33 33.91
N GLY A 579 13.75 -1.26 32.66
CA GLY A 579 13.08 -0.09 32.12
C GLY A 579 11.65 0.15 32.61
N PHE A 580 10.86 -0.89 32.86
CA PHE A 580 9.39 -0.76 32.83
C PHE A 580 8.76 -0.23 34.14
N ARG A 581 9.39 -0.50 35.30
CA ARG A 581 8.84 -0.25 36.65
C ARG A 581 8.34 1.17 36.94
N ARG A 582 8.86 2.21 36.27
CA ARG A 582 8.49 3.62 36.51
C ARG A 582 7.26 4.12 35.75
N MET A 583 6.78 3.40 34.72
CA MET A 583 5.59 3.84 33.96
C MET A 583 4.29 3.56 34.71
N LEU A 584 4.22 2.43 35.46
CA LEU A 584 3.04 2.07 36.26
C LEU A 584 2.75 3.06 37.41
N THR A 585 3.76 3.78 37.90
CA THR A 585 3.64 4.69 39.05
C THR A 585 2.79 5.94 38.83
N MET A 586 2.33 6.25 37.60
CA MET A 586 1.35 7.32 37.38
C MET A 586 -0.11 6.87 37.42
N PHE A 587 -0.40 5.56 37.48
CA PHE A 587 -1.76 5.02 37.53
C PHE A 587 -2.25 4.63 38.94
N ARG A 588 -1.58 5.15 39.97
CA ARG A 588 -2.01 5.18 41.39
C ARG A 588 -1.52 6.51 41.98
N SER A 589 -2.33 7.40 42.56
CA SER A 589 -3.75 7.37 42.95
C SER A 589 -4.41 8.73 42.61
N VAL A 590 -5.71 9.01 42.80
CA VAL A 590 -6.47 9.17 44.07
C VAL A 590 -7.99 9.16 43.75
N PRO A 591 -8.87 8.61 44.62
CA PRO A 591 -10.30 8.51 44.34
C PRO A 591 -11.11 9.76 44.73
N ARG A 592 -12.31 9.91 44.15
CA ARG A 592 -13.43 10.67 44.73
C ARG A 592 -14.74 9.91 44.57
N LEU A 593 -15.62 10.03 45.57
CA LEU A 593 -16.90 9.33 45.63
C LEU A 593 -17.92 9.96 44.67
N THR A 594 -18.63 9.11 43.94
CA THR A 594 -20.00 9.35 43.47
C THR A 594 -20.90 8.19 43.91
N LYS A 595 -22.22 8.34 43.75
CA LYS A 595 -23.25 7.44 44.28
C LYS A 595 -23.19 6.03 43.65
N PRO A 596 -23.73 4.99 44.33
CA PRO A 596 -23.68 3.62 43.81
C PRO A 596 -24.46 3.44 42.51
N THR A 597 -23.72 3.28 41.42
CA THR A 597 -24.14 2.56 40.22
C THR A 597 -23.59 1.13 40.26
N GLU A 598 -24.09 0.26 39.39
CA GLU A 598 -23.83 -1.19 39.41
C GLU A 598 -22.34 -1.55 39.25
N PRO A 599 -21.88 -2.69 39.81
CA PRO A 599 -20.46 -3.07 39.78
C PRO A 599 -20.02 -3.50 38.38
N GLU A 600 -19.18 -2.70 37.73
CA GLU A 600 -18.46 -3.12 36.51
C GLU A 600 -17.60 -4.38 36.78
N PRO A 601 -17.54 -5.34 35.85
CA PRO A 601 -16.72 -6.54 35.99
C PRO A 601 -15.24 -6.18 36.03
N ARG A 602 -14.51 -6.64 37.06
CA ARG A 602 -13.07 -6.34 37.16
C ARG A 602 -12.35 -6.97 35.98
N SER A 603 -11.42 -6.25 35.36
CA SER A 603 -10.58 -6.84 34.32
C SER A 603 -9.14 -6.38 34.36
N VAL A 604 -8.26 -7.29 34.00
CA VAL A 604 -6.80 -7.15 34.13
C VAL A 604 -6.20 -7.40 32.75
N LYS A 605 -5.58 -6.37 32.17
CA LYS A 605 -5.00 -6.40 30.82
C LYS A 605 -3.47 -6.49 30.88
N LEU A 606 -2.87 -7.52 30.28
CA LEU A 606 -1.44 -7.57 29.95
C LEU A 606 -1.30 -7.38 28.44
N GLU A 607 -0.61 -6.32 28.05
CA GLU A 607 -0.23 -6.05 26.66
C GLU A 607 1.18 -6.62 26.46
N VAL A 608 1.28 -7.69 25.68
CA VAL A 608 2.54 -8.42 25.44
C VAL A 608 3.18 -7.83 24.19
N ALA A 609 4.22 -7.02 24.36
CA ALA A 609 4.96 -6.41 23.25
C ALA A 609 6.43 -6.87 23.25
N TYR A 610 6.88 -7.45 22.13
CA TYR A 610 8.27 -7.86 21.92
C TYR A 610 8.87 -7.33 20.63
N ALA A 611 10.15 -7.63 20.41
CA ALA A 611 11.01 -6.88 19.50
C ALA A 611 10.73 -7.16 18.02
N SER A 612 10.82 -6.11 17.21
CA SER A 612 10.87 -6.25 15.76
C SER A 612 12.27 -6.66 15.33
N ASP A 613 12.51 -7.97 15.33
CA ASP A 613 13.72 -8.54 14.73
C ASP A 613 13.76 -8.24 13.23
N LEU A 614 14.96 -8.02 12.68
CA LEU A 614 15.14 -7.69 11.27
C LEU A 614 15.75 -8.87 10.52
N LEU A 615 15.21 -9.19 9.33
CA LEU A 615 15.87 -10.07 8.37
C LEU A 615 16.53 -9.22 7.29
N ILE A 616 17.84 -9.36 7.15
CA ILE A 616 18.63 -8.68 6.13
C ILE A 616 18.89 -9.69 5.01
N TYR A 617 18.45 -9.38 3.79
CA TYR A 617 18.65 -10.19 2.60
C TYR A 617 19.71 -9.56 1.69
N GLY A 618 20.59 -10.39 1.12
CA GLY A 618 21.70 -9.93 0.29
C GLY A 618 22.29 -11.02 -0.61
N GLU A 619 23.09 -10.61 -1.59
CA GLU A 619 23.66 -11.50 -2.62
C GLU A 619 24.83 -12.38 -2.12
N SER A 620 25.45 -12.04 -0.99
CA SER A 620 26.53 -12.85 -0.41
C SER A 620 26.62 -12.73 1.12
N ASN A 621 27.26 -13.71 1.75
CA ASN A 621 27.50 -13.73 3.20
C ASN A 621 28.42 -12.59 3.67
N GLU A 622 29.30 -12.10 2.79
CA GLU A 622 30.26 -11.04 3.05
C GLU A 622 29.56 -9.69 3.07
N VAL A 623 28.67 -9.45 2.11
CA VAL A 623 27.76 -8.30 2.08
C VAL A 623 26.90 -8.28 3.34
N LEU A 624 26.29 -9.41 3.71
CA LEU A 624 25.46 -9.51 4.90
C LEU A 624 26.23 -9.24 6.20
N LYS A 625 27.44 -9.79 6.38
CA LYS A 625 28.26 -9.56 7.58
C LYS A 625 28.65 -8.10 7.77
N ASP A 626 29.03 -7.40 6.69
CA ASP A 626 29.39 -5.99 6.79
C ASP A 626 28.14 -5.10 6.98
N SER A 627 27.05 -5.39 6.25
CA SER A 627 25.78 -4.69 6.39
C SER A 627 25.16 -4.86 7.77
N HIS A 628 25.11 -6.07 8.33
CA HIS A 628 24.64 -6.34 9.71
C HIS A 628 25.37 -5.47 10.74
N ARG A 629 26.71 -5.45 10.69
CA ARG A 629 27.55 -4.64 11.57
C ARG A 629 27.29 -3.13 11.44
N ARG A 630 27.13 -2.64 10.21
CA ARG A 630 26.89 -1.21 9.95
C ARG A 630 25.48 -0.78 10.36
N ILE A 631 24.47 -1.54 9.93
CA ILE A 631 23.06 -1.31 10.25
C ILE A 631 22.84 -1.35 11.78
N SER A 632 23.44 -2.31 12.49
CA SER A 632 23.35 -2.37 13.96
C SER A 632 23.83 -1.07 14.61
N LYS A 633 25.01 -0.56 14.21
CA LYS A 633 25.55 0.70 14.74
C LYS A 633 24.69 1.92 14.37
N GLU A 634 24.17 1.97 13.15
CA GLU A 634 23.37 3.12 12.70
C GLU A 634 21.98 3.14 13.37
N LEU A 635 21.39 1.98 13.66
CA LEU A 635 20.17 1.87 14.47
C LEU A 635 20.39 2.34 15.92
N GLU A 636 21.55 2.04 16.52
CA GLU A 636 21.96 2.60 17.82
C GLU A 636 22.05 4.14 17.75
N GLU A 637 22.80 4.69 16.78
CA GLU A 637 23.01 6.13 16.64
C GLU A 637 21.74 6.94 16.30
N LEU A 638 20.73 6.30 15.69
CA LEU A 638 19.45 6.90 15.32
C LEU A 638 18.39 6.77 16.43
N PHE A 639 18.22 5.58 17.03
CA PHE A 639 17.08 5.25 17.90
C PHE A 639 17.42 5.18 19.40
N LEU A 640 18.68 5.25 19.81
CA LEU A 640 19.09 5.39 21.22
C LEU A 640 19.48 6.81 21.61
N GLY A 641 18.89 7.81 20.95
CA GLY A 641 18.94 9.20 21.43
C GLY A 641 18.38 9.28 22.86
N LYS A 642 19.07 10.00 23.74
CA LYS A 642 18.72 10.07 25.18
C LYS A 642 18.96 11.48 25.73
N GLU A 643 17.96 12.01 26.40
CA GLU A 643 18.01 13.31 27.11
C GLU A 643 17.51 13.13 28.54
N ILE A 644 18.10 13.87 29.48
CA ILE A 644 17.63 13.98 30.87
C ILE A 644 17.40 15.46 31.16
N ILE A 645 16.27 15.79 31.77
CA ILE A 645 15.88 17.14 32.15
C ILE A 645 15.54 17.12 33.63
N GLU A 646 16.28 17.86 34.45
CA GLU A 646 15.94 18.06 35.86
C GLU A 646 14.77 19.05 36.00
N LEU A 647 13.88 18.75 36.94
CA LEU A 647 12.75 19.61 37.35
C LEU A 647 13.04 20.33 38.67
N SER A 648 14.20 20.07 39.28
CA SER A 648 14.60 20.38 40.67
C SER A 648 14.69 21.88 41.04
N ARG A 649 14.48 22.81 40.08
CA ARG A 649 14.64 24.27 40.28
C ARG A 649 13.56 25.11 39.59
N VAL A 650 12.52 24.49 39.07
CA VAL A 650 11.43 25.13 38.32
C VAL A 650 10.11 24.53 38.80
N GLY A 651 9.01 25.28 38.74
CA GLY A 651 7.70 24.84 39.24
C GLY A 651 7.31 23.47 38.68
N GLN A 652 6.95 22.54 39.56
CA GLN A 652 6.57 21.17 39.20
C GLN A 652 5.50 21.21 38.09
N LEU A 653 5.72 20.46 37.01
CA LEU A 653 4.81 20.42 35.86
C LEU A 653 3.38 20.15 36.33
N THR A 654 2.44 21.03 35.99
CA THR A 654 1.01 20.84 36.28
C THR A 654 0.51 19.56 35.59
N ASP A 655 -0.52 18.91 36.13
CA ASP A 655 -1.04 17.67 35.50
C ASP A 655 -1.57 17.92 34.08
N ARG A 656 -1.97 19.16 33.79
CA ARG A 656 -2.24 19.63 32.42
C ARG A 656 -0.98 19.58 31.54
N GLU A 657 0.13 20.17 31.97
CA GLU A 657 1.38 20.12 31.20
C GLU A 657 1.90 18.69 31.06
N LYS A 658 1.83 17.88 32.12
CA LYS A 658 2.14 16.44 32.06
C LYS A 658 1.33 15.76 30.93
N ASN A 659 0.02 16.02 30.87
CA ASN A 659 -0.85 15.47 29.82
C ASN A 659 -0.50 16.04 28.43
N GLU A 660 -0.26 17.33 28.28
CA GLU A 660 0.16 17.93 26.99
C GLU A 660 1.56 17.44 26.53
N ILE A 661 2.40 16.96 27.45
CA ILE A 661 3.66 16.26 27.17
C ILE A 661 3.38 14.81 26.75
N TYR A 662 2.52 14.08 27.45
CA TYR A 662 2.14 12.71 27.07
C TYR A 662 1.45 12.65 25.69
N GLU A 663 0.54 13.57 25.38
CA GLU A 663 -0.07 13.67 24.04
C GLU A 663 0.92 14.04 22.93
N ALA A 664 2.07 14.63 23.26
CA ALA A 664 3.18 14.78 22.32
C ALA A 664 3.93 13.46 22.12
N THR A 665 4.24 12.71 23.20
CA THR A 665 4.94 11.41 23.10
C THR A 665 4.23 10.42 22.19
N LYS A 666 2.88 10.35 22.24
CA LYS A 666 2.05 9.47 21.39
C LYS A 666 2.22 9.71 19.88
N LYS A 667 2.74 10.86 19.47
CA LYS A 667 2.88 11.30 18.06
C LYS A 667 4.34 11.31 17.60
N MET A 668 5.25 10.74 18.40
CA MET A 668 6.69 10.86 18.26
C MET A 668 7.36 9.51 18.54
N SER A 669 8.52 9.25 17.95
CA SER A 669 9.22 7.97 18.05
C SER A 669 10.05 7.87 19.33
N VAL A 670 9.42 8.10 20.50
CA VAL A 670 10.09 8.25 21.81
C VAL A 670 9.33 7.60 22.96
N THR A 671 10.09 7.24 23.99
CA THR A 671 9.62 6.81 25.31
C THR A 671 9.97 7.90 26.33
N LEU A 672 9.00 8.32 27.15
CA LEU A 672 9.20 9.27 28.25
C LEU A 672 9.03 8.57 29.59
N LYS A 673 9.95 8.83 30.52
CA LYS A 673 9.85 8.45 31.94
C LYS A 673 9.96 9.71 32.77
N MET A 674 8.83 10.13 33.35
CA MET A 674 8.70 11.38 34.10
C MET A 674 8.51 11.09 35.58
N ASN A 675 9.30 11.75 36.41
CA ASN A 675 9.25 11.70 37.87
C ASN A 675 9.23 13.14 38.41
N ASN A 676 8.98 13.32 39.70
CA ASN A 676 8.87 14.63 40.33
C ASN A 676 10.13 15.49 40.15
N ASP A 677 11.31 14.86 40.07
CA ASP A 677 12.61 15.53 40.03
C ASP A 677 13.25 15.56 38.63
N HIS A 678 12.83 14.69 37.70
CA HIS A 678 13.42 14.60 36.35
C HIS A 678 12.53 13.90 35.31
N CYS A 679 12.70 14.32 34.05
CA CYS A 679 12.22 13.63 32.85
C CYS A 679 13.39 12.96 32.13
N VAL A 680 13.26 11.67 31.79
CA VAL A 680 14.16 10.94 30.89
C VAL A 680 13.42 10.65 29.59
N ILE A 681 13.99 11.07 28.46
CA ILE A 681 13.45 10.82 27.12
C ILE A 681 14.43 9.90 26.38
N MET A 682 13.93 8.83 25.75
CA MET A 682 14.74 7.87 24.99
C MET A 682 14.04 7.51 23.67
N GLY A 683 14.76 7.44 22.56
CA GLY A 683 14.19 7.10 21.25
C GLY A 683 14.90 7.79 20.09
N HIS A 684 14.14 8.05 19.01
CA HIS A 684 14.70 8.65 17.81
C HIS A 684 15.29 10.04 18.08
N LYS A 685 16.58 10.20 17.77
CA LYS A 685 17.45 11.36 18.05
C LYS A 685 16.80 12.75 17.94
N ASP A 686 16.04 13.02 16.87
CA ASP A 686 15.42 14.34 16.62
C ASP A 686 14.10 14.50 17.37
N ASP A 687 13.36 13.41 17.53
CA ASP A 687 12.09 13.37 18.27
C ASP A 687 12.39 13.54 19.76
N VAL A 688 13.45 12.91 20.26
CA VAL A 688 14.01 13.11 21.61
C VAL A 688 14.38 14.58 21.82
N GLN A 689 15.11 15.19 20.88
CA GLN A 689 15.46 16.61 20.95
C GLN A 689 14.22 17.52 20.94
N SER A 690 13.25 17.22 20.07
CA SER A 690 12.05 18.05 19.89
C SER A 690 11.16 18.01 21.14
N LEU A 691 10.99 16.83 21.74
CA LEU A 691 10.27 16.70 23.01
C LEU A 691 11.05 17.33 24.17
N ALA A 692 12.37 17.16 24.21
CA ALA A 692 13.22 17.77 25.24
C ALA A 692 13.12 19.30 25.22
N ASN A 693 13.11 19.89 24.02
CA ASN A 693 12.89 21.32 23.84
C ASN A 693 11.48 21.73 24.27
N LYS A 694 10.43 20.95 23.94
CA LYS A 694 9.06 21.23 24.41
C LYS A 694 8.94 21.23 25.94
N ILE A 695 9.52 20.24 26.63
CA ILE A 695 9.50 20.15 28.10
C ILE A 695 10.26 21.33 28.73
N ARG A 696 11.44 21.68 28.20
CA ARG A 696 12.19 22.87 28.64
C ARG A 696 11.37 24.15 28.46
N THR A 697 10.66 24.30 27.33
CA THR A 697 9.75 25.42 27.09
C THR A 697 8.60 25.49 28.10
N MET A 698 7.97 24.35 28.42
CA MET A 698 6.84 24.30 29.37
C MET A 698 7.27 24.66 30.80
N LEU A 699 8.39 24.11 31.28
CA LEU A 699 9.00 24.48 32.55
C LEU A 699 9.27 26.00 32.64
N LEU A 700 9.81 26.58 31.58
CA LEU A 700 10.07 28.03 31.52
C LEU A 700 8.80 28.89 31.46
N SER A 701 7.62 28.30 31.24
CA SER A 701 6.31 28.95 31.40
C SER A 701 5.62 28.68 32.75
N SER A 702 5.84 27.54 33.41
CA SER A 702 5.21 27.24 34.73
C SER A 702 5.62 28.22 35.83
N MET A 703 6.79 28.87 35.70
CA MET A 703 7.24 29.95 36.57
C MET A 703 6.41 31.25 36.49
N SER A 704 5.44 31.36 35.57
CA SER A 704 4.70 32.61 35.32
C SER A 704 3.30 32.68 35.95
N GLU A 705 2.79 31.58 36.57
CA GLU A 705 1.38 31.52 37.01
C GLU A 705 1.15 31.96 38.47
N THR A 706 2.19 32.12 39.29
CA THR A 706 2.07 32.50 40.72
C THR A 706 1.91 34.00 40.99
N SER A 707 1.59 34.82 39.97
CA SER A 707 1.32 36.25 40.12
C SER A 707 0.10 36.67 39.27
N HIS A 708 -0.97 37.09 39.94
CA HIS A 708 -2.27 37.38 39.32
C HIS A 708 -2.34 38.68 38.50
N GLY A 709 -3.19 38.67 37.47
CA GLY A 709 -4.18 39.71 37.25
C GLY A 709 -3.71 41.17 37.16
N SER A 710 -2.89 41.51 36.18
CA SER A 710 -2.79 42.89 35.68
C SER A 710 -2.53 42.93 34.15
N GLN A 711 -2.39 44.14 33.62
CA GLN A 711 -2.45 44.56 32.21
C GLN A 711 -1.60 43.76 31.20
N ARG A 712 -1.93 43.91 29.91
CA ARG A 712 -1.33 43.17 28.77
C ARG A 712 0.06 43.68 28.36
N SER A 713 1.06 43.48 29.21
CA SER A 713 2.48 43.57 28.81
C SER A 713 3.32 42.51 29.56
N GLY A 714 4.46 42.11 28.99
CA GLY A 714 5.44 41.27 29.70
C GLY A 714 5.20 39.76 29.75
N ARG A 715 4.33 39.16 28.92
CA ARG A 715 4.29 37.69 28.78
C ARG A 715 5.45 37.20 27.91
N ARG A 716 6.31 36.36 28.48
CA ARG A 716 7.41 35.69 27.78
C ARG A 716 6.86 34.73 26.71
N TRP A 717 7.16 34.99 25.44
CA TRP A 717 6.94 34.03 24.36
C TRP A 717 8.05 32.98 24.37
N MET A 718 7.69 31.72 24.14
CA MET A 718 8.60 30.56 24.24
C MET A 718 8.91 29.91 22.88
N GLY A 719 8.77 30.69 21.79
CA GLY A 719 8.84 30.21 20.42
C GLY A 719 7.50 29.67 19.89
N PRO A 720 7.41 29.35 18.57
CA PRO A 720 6.16 28.97 17.94
C PRO A 720 5.61 27.62 18.44
N ARG A 721 4.28 27.55 18.61
CA ARG A 721 3.52 26.32 18.89
C ARG A 721 3.13 25.58 17.62
N SER A 722 2.99 26.31 16.51
CA SER A 722 2.66 25.81 15.19
C SER A 722 3.72 24.86 14.62
N ARG A 723 3.34 23.94 13.74
CA ARG A 723 4.27 22.98 13.13
C ARG A 723 5.31 23.71 12.26
N LYS A 724 6.59 23.54 12.57
CA LYS A 724 7.69 24.08 11.76
C LYS A 724 7.54 23.71 10.28
N GLY A 725 7.73 24.70 9.39
CA GLY A 725 7.60 24.55 7.94
C GLY A 725 6.19 24.81 7.38
N THR A 726 5.21 25.22 8.20
CA THR A 726 3.90 25.71 7.71
C THR A 726 3.86 27.24 7.64
N GLU A 727 2.88 27.77 6.92
CA GLU A 727 2.62 29.22 6.88
C GLU A 727 2.27 29.77 8.28
N ASP A 728 1.52 29.02 9.09
CA ASP A 728 1.11 29.44 10.44
C ASP A 728 2.27 29.55 11.42
N TYR A 729 3.31 28.72 11.26
CA TYR A 729 4.57 28.86 12.01
C TYR A 729 5.20 30.24 11.76
N TRP A 730 5.25 30.68 10.50
CA TRP A 730 5.77 32.01 10.16
C TRP A 730 4.84 33.13 10.59
N LYS A 731 3.52 32.97 10.47
CA LYS A 731 2.53 33.92 11.04
C LYS A 731 2.67 34.04 12.55
N GLU A 732 3.08 32.99 13.25
CA GLU A 732 3.34 33.02 14.69
C GLU A 732 4.66 33.74 15.02
N VAL A 733 5.75 33.47 14.28
CA VAL A 733 7.02 34.21 14.38
C VAL A 733 6.80 35.72 14.14
N LEU A 734 6.18 36.09 13.02
CA LEU A 734 5.92 37.48 12.63
C LEU A 734 4.99 38.27 13.57
N ARG A 735 4.33 37.60 14.53
CA ARG A 735 3.50 38.22 15.58
C ARG A 735 4.23 38.42 16.91
N ASN A 736 5.40 37.79 17.10
CA ASN A 736 6.12 37.74 18.37
C ASN A 736 7.57 38.22 18.20
N SER A 737 7.74 39.53 17.99
CA SER A 737 9.06 40.17 17.89
C SER A 737 9.71 40.29 19.27
N THR A 738 10.40 39.21 19.69
CA THR A 738 10.97 39.04 21.03
C THR A 738 12.47 38.75 21.04
N THR A 739 13.13 39.03 22.15
CA THR A 739 14.55 38.68 22.37
C THR A 739 14.78 37.15 22.31
N PRO A 740 15.96 36.67 21.87
CA PRO A 740 16.28 35.24 21.84
C PRO A 740 16.22 34.58 23.23
N LEU A 741 15.67 33.37 23.35
CA LEU A 741 15.31 32.75 24.64
C LEU A 741 16.46 32.57 25.65
N TYR A 742 17.70 32.51 25.19
CA TYR A 742 18.92 32.32 25.99
C TYR A 742 19.59 33.65 26.40
N TRP A 743 19.06 34.79 25.96
CA TRP A 743 19.49 36.11 26.43
C TRP A 743 19.19 36.30 27.91
N ARG A 744 20.17 36.81 28.65
CA ARG A 744 20.15 36.95 30.12
C ARG A 744 19.84 38.38 30.54
N GLU A 745 20.35 39.35 29.80
CA GLU A 745 20.29 40.76 30.13
C GLU A 745 18.93 41.35 29.75
N PHE A 746 18.60 41.32 28.45
CA PHE A 746 17.28 41.67 27.95
C PHE A 746 16.41 40.42 27.91
N ARG A 747 16.16 39.89 29.12
CA ARG A 747 15.46 38.63 29.47
C ARG A 747 14.81 37.92 28.27
N GLY A 748 15.44 36.87 27.77
CA GLY A 748 15.08 36.19 26.53
C GLY A 748 13.59 35.79 26.44
N GLY A 749 12.94 36.09 25.32
CA GLY A 749 11.54 35.80 25.04
C GLY A 749 10.55 36.93 25.37
N HIS A 750 11.01 38.11 25.76
CA HIS A 750 10.14 39.29 25.95
C HIS A 750 10.20 40.21 24.73
N GLU A 751 9.15 41.00 24.51
CA GLU A 751 9.01 41.91 23.38
C GLU A 751 10.20 42.88 23.26
N ILE A 752 10.79 42.98 22.07
CA ILE A 752 11.95 43.86 21.82
C ILE A 752 11.60 45.32 22.14
N GLN A 753 10.38 45.73 21.78
CA GLN A 753 9.88 47.09 21.95
C GLN A 753 9.76 47.53 23.41
N HIS A 754 9.56 46.60 24.35
CA HIS A 754 9.49 46.89 25.79
C HIS A 754 10.84 47.42 26.30
N PHE A 755 11.93 46.72 26.01
CA PHE A 755 13.28 47.12 26.41
C PHE A 755 13.68 48.45 25.77
N LEU A 756 13.39 48.65 24.47
CA LEU A 756 13.61 49.93 23.76
C LEU A 756 12.82 51.13 24.32
N GLN A 757 11.91 50.92 25.26
CA GLN A 757 11.13 51.95 25.95
C GLN A 757 11.48 52.09 27.44
N THR A 758 12.32 51.21 27.99
CA THR A 758 12.52 51.08 29.45
C THR A 758 13.98 50.94 29.91
N GLU A 759 14.91 50.69 28.98
CA GLU A 759 16.33 50.48 29.27
C GLU A 759 17.17 51.64 28.68
N GLU A 760 17.86 52.41 29.53
CA GLU A 760 18.73 53.51 29.04
C GLU A 760 19.97 53.01 28.28
N ASN A 761 20.48 51.82 28.63
CA ASN A 761 21.61 51.21 27.95
C ASN A 761 21.17 50.01 27.10
N HIS A 762 21.05 50.24 25.79
CA HIS A 762 20.69 49.22 24.80
C HIS A 762 21.80 48.19 24.46
N CYS A 763 23.02 48.27 25.01
CA CYS A 763 24.09 47.32 24.68
C CYS A 763 24.89 46.85 25.92
N ARG A 764 24.92 45.54 26.11
CA ARG A 764 25.59 44.87 27.23
C ARG A 764 26.46 43.74 26.68
N VAL A 765 27.71 43.65 27.15
CA VAL A 765 28.70 42.69 26.65
C VAL A 765 29.29 41.94 27.84
N ASN A 766 28.95 40.65 27.96
CA ASN A 766 29.24 39.84 29.15
C ASN A 766 29.90 38.50 28.80
N PRO A 767 30.81 37.97 29.64
CA PRO A 767 31.38 36.62 29.46
C PRO A 767 30.30 35.54 29.37
N VAL A 768 30.51 34.57 28.49
CA VAL A 768 29.57 33.45 28.31
C VAL A 768 29.74 32.36 29.38
N ASP A 769 28.71 31.53 29.56
CA ASP A 769 28.79 30.30 30.38
C ASP A 769 29.75 29.26 29.78
N LYS A 770 30.13 28.25 30.59
CA LYS A 770 31.14 27.24 30.21
C LYS A 770 30.72 26.43 28.99
N GLU A 771 29.42 26.17 28.89
CA GLU A 771 28.78 25.39 27.84
C GLU A 771 28.82 26.14 26.51
N THR A 772 28.47 27.44 26.51
CA THR A 772 28.60 28.33 25.35
C THR A 772 30.07 28.59 25.00
N PHE A 773 30.95 28.78 26.00
CA PHE A 773 32.39 28.97 25.80
C PHE A 773 32.97 27.76 25.06
N LYS A 774 32.67 26.55 25.53
CA LYS A 774 33.11 25.32 24.87
C LYS A 774 32.49 25.21 23.48
N ALA A 775 31.18 25.41 23.34
CA ALA A 775 30.51 25.25 22.05
C ALA A 775 31.05 26.17 20.94
N ILE A 776 31.40 27.42 21.29
CA ILE A 776 32.01 28.37 20.36
C ILE A 776 33.51 28.07 20.16
N SER A 777 34.22 27.60 21.19
CA SER A 777 35.62 27.17 21.04
C SER A 777 35.77 25.96 20.13
N ASP A 778 34.94 24.93 20.34
CA ASP A 778 34.83 23.74 19.49
C ASP A 778 34.50 24.12 18.03
N LEU A 779 33.65 25.13 17.83
CA LEU A 779 33.27 25.62 16.51
C LEU A 779 34.43 26.34 15.81
N VAL A 780 35.19 27.16 16.54
CA VAL A 780 36.39 27.84 16.02
C VAL A 780 37.47 26.83 15.65
N GLU A 781 37.70 25.80 16.47
CA GLU A 781 38.68 24.75 16.22
C GLU A 781 38.26 23.84 15.04
N GLN A 782 37.00 23.40 14.97
CA GLN A 782 36.49 22.58 13.86
C GLN A 782 36.36 23.32 12.51
N THR A 783 36.55 24.63 12.49
CA THR A 783 36.57 25.47 11.28
C THR A 783 37.97 26.04 10.99
N TRP A 784 38.97 25.61 11.76
CA TRP A 784 40.38 25.93 11.56
C TRP A 784 41.04 24.94 10.58
N THR A 785 41.81 25.46 9.62
CA THR A 785 42.52 24.64 8.62
C THR A 785 43.97 25.10 8.53
N LEU A 786 44.87 24.35 9.18
CA LEU A 786 46.32 24.65 9.22
C LEU A 786 46.92 24.81 7.81
N ASP A 787 46.54 23.96 6.86
CA ASP A 787 47.09 23.92 5.50
C ASP A 787 46.85 25.19 4.67
N VAL A 788 46.03 26.14 5.14
CA VAL A 788 45.76 27.42 4.46
C VAL A 788 46.17 28.65 5.29
N VAL A 789 46.77 28.47 6.47
CA VAL A 789 47.42 29.56 7.21
C VAL A 789 48.59 30.10 6.36
N GLY A 790 48.73 31.42 6.30
CA GLY A 790 49.76 32.10 5.50
C GLY A 790 49.54 32.11 3.99
N LYS A 791 48.58 31.34 3.45
CA LYS A 791 48.34 31.23 1.99
C LYS A 791 47.37 32.29 1.46
N GLY A 792 47.79 33.01 0.43
CA GLY A 792 47.01 34.06 -0.24
C GLY A 792 47.40 35.48 0.18
N ALA A 793 47.00 36.47 -0.63
CA ALA A 793 47.46 37.86 -0.51
C ALA A 793 47.04 38.57 0.80
N ASP A 794 45.96 38.12 1.44
CA ASP A 794 45.47 38.64 2.72
C ASP A 794 45.97 37.85 3.93
N ALA A 795 46.51 36.64 3.73
CA ALA A 795 47.12 35.83 4.78
C ALA A 795 48.62 36.13 5.01
N ARG A 796 49.18 37.11 4.28
CA ARG A 796 50.62 37.43 4.28
C ARG A 796 51.17 37.57 5.71
N ASN A 797 52.37 37.05 5.92
CA ASN A 797 53.12 37.07 7.19
C ASN A 797 52.48 36.28 8.36
N LEU A 798 51.48 35.42 8.11
CA LEU A 798 50.98 34.46 9.09
C LEU A 798 51.74 33.12 8.98
N SER A 799 52.21 32.62 10.11
CA SER A 799 52.97 31.35 10.21
C SER A 799 52.77 30.60 11.54
N HIS A 800 51.72 30.96 12.29
CA HIS A 800 51.33 30.29 13.53
C HIS A 800 50.61 28.97 13.21
N GLN A 801 50.58 28.02 14.15
CA GLN A 801 50.00 26.70 13.92
C GLN A 801 48.51 26.66 14.31
N ARG A 802 48.13 27.38 15.37
CA ARG A 802 46.75 27.42 15.86
C ARG A 802 46.41 28.74 16.54
N ILE A 803 45.14 28.89 16.87
CA ILE A 803 44.64 29.97 17.72
C ILE A 803 44.20 29.42 19.08
N ARG A 804 44.54 30.13 20.15
CA ARG A 804 44.20 29.81 21.55
C ARG A 804 43.23 30.85 22.07
N ILE A 805 41.97 30.45 22.23
CA ILE A 805 40.91 31.32 22.76
C ILE A 805 41.18 31.60 24.25
N LYS A 806 41.06 32.88 24.63
CA LYS A 806 41.21 33.37 26.01
C LYS A 806 39.86 33.71 26.63
N LYS A 807 38.97 34.32 25.84
CA LYS A 807 37.72 34.93 26.30
C LYS A 807 36.68 34.88 25.19
N ILE A 808 35.45 34.51 25.53
CA ILE A 808 34.28 34.63 24.64
C ILE A 808 33.23 35.44 25.40
N GLU A 809 32.68 36.46 24.74
CA GLU A 809 31.70 37.38 25.32
C GLU A 809 30.48 37.44 24.42
N ARG A 810 29.28 37.36 25.01
CA ARG A 810 28.01 37.59 24.31
C ARG A 810 27.73 39.09 24.29
N VAL A 811 27.36 39.58 23.11
CA VAL A 811 26.77 40.90 22.89
C VAL A 811 25.26 40.74 22.91
N GLU A 812 24.64 41.25 23.97
CA GLU A 812 23.20 41.50 23.98
C GLU A 812 23.02 43.00 23.68
N SER A 813 22.69 43.32 22.43
CA SER A 813 22.37 44.67 21.96
C SER A 813 20.94 44.67 21.41
N ILE A 814 20.02 45.25 22.16
CA ILE A 814 18.59 45.22 21.82
C ILE A 814 18.26 46.07 20.59
N GLU A 815 18.94 47.20 20.42
CA GLU A 815 18.75 48.12 19.29
C GLU A 815 19.21 47.50 17.97
N LEU A 816 20.43 46.92 17.94
CA LEU A 816 20.93 46.21 16.77
C LEU A 816 20.10 44.95 16.48
N PHE A 817 19.61 44.24 17.51
CA PHE A 817 18.76 43.07 17.32
C PHE A 817 17.34 43.43 16.85
N SER A 818 16.82 44.61 17.19
CA SER A 818 15.56 45.14 16.67
C SER A 818 15.65 45.32 15.15
N HIS A 819 16.65 46.07 14.68
CA HIS A 819 16.88 46.27 13.25
C HIS A 819 17.10 44.93 12.52
N TYR A 820 17.91 44.04 13.10
CA TYR A 820 18.14 42.69 12.57
C TYR A 820 16.86 41.84 12.47
N SER A 821 16.02 41.82 13.50
CA SER A 821 14.77 41.05 13.47
C SER A 821 13.75 41.65 12.52
N ASN A 822 13.75 42.97 12.30
CA ASN A 822 12.88 43.62 11.33
C ASN A 822 13.21 43.21 9.88
N GLU A 823 14.50 43.14 9.51
CA GLU A 823 14.91 42.62 8.19
C GLU A 823 14.65 41.12 8.05
N ARG A 824 14.89 40.33 9.11
CA ARG A 824 14.54 38.90 9.14
C ARG A 824 13.05 38.68 8.89
N ASP A 825 12.19 39.48 9.52
CA ASP A 825 10.76 39.47 9.28
C ASP A 825 10.41 39.95 7.86
N GLY A 826 11.17 40.90 7.29
CA GLY A 826 11.10 41.30 5.89
C GLY A 826 11.34 40.13 4.93
N ILE A 827 12.41 39.37 5.16
CA ILE A 827 12.77 38.15 4.42
C ILE A 827 11.68 37.07 4.57
N ILE A 828 11.13 36.85 5.78
CA ILE A 828 10.00 35.93 5.99
C ILE A 828 8.76 36.38 5.20
N ARG A 829 8.37 37.67 5.27
CA ARG A 829 7.23 38.23 4.51
C ARG A 829 7.46 38.20 2.99
N LYS A 830 8.71 38.24 2.53
CA LYS A 830 9.10 38.07 1.12
C LYS A 830 8.92 36.62 0.69
N MET A 831 9.42 35.66 1.47
CA MET A 831 9.29 34.22 1.24
C MET A 831 7.82 33.78 1.14
N LEU A 832 6.98 34.18 2.11
CA LEU A 832 5.56 33.85 2.12
C LEU A 832 4.80 34.42 0.92
N ARG A 833 5.13 35.65 0.47
CA ARG A 833 4.54 36.25 -0.75
C ARG A 833 4.93 35.53 -2.03
N SER A 834 6.05 34.80 -2.04
CA SER A 834 6.42 33.89 -3.13
C SER A 834 5.78 32.50 -3.04
N GLY A 835 4.85 32.29 -2.09
CA GLY A 835 4.20 30.98 -1.87
C GLY A 835 5.09 29.93 -1.19
N LEU A 836 6.23 30.34 -0.62
CA LEU A 836 7.21 29.43 -0.01
C LEU A 836 7.10 29.43 1.53
N THR A 837 7.29 28.27 2.15
CA THR A 837 7.45 28.14 3.62
C THR A 837 8.89 27.86 4.06
N SER A 838 9.82 27.77 3.11
CA SER A 838 11.28 27.72 3.31
C SER A 838 11.98 28.13 2.02
N TYR A 839 13.13 28.82 2.09
CA TYR A 839 14.02 28.99 0.95
C TYR A 839 14.84 27.71 0.67
N PRO A 840 15.38 27.54 -0.54
CA PRO A 840 16.34 26.47 -0.83
C PRO A 840 17.51 26.52 0.15
N ARG A 841 17.86 25.36 0.71
CA ARG A 841 18.96 25.24 1.67
C ARG A 841 20.30 25.41 0.96
N LEU A 842 21.29 25.93 1.67
CA LEU A 842 22.63 26.16 1.12
C LEU A 842 23.29 24.88 0.58
N ASP A 843 23.02 23.71 1.19
CA ASP A 843 23.52 22.42 0.70
C ASP A 843 22.87 21.92 -0.60
N THR A 844 21.73 22.49 -1.01
CA THR A 844 21.05 22.15 -2.28
C THR A 844 21.38 23.10 -3.44
N ILE A 845 22.04 24.23 -3.17
CA ILE A 845 22.31 25.29 -4.16
C ILE A 845 23.78 25.68 -4.30
N THR A 846 24.68 25.08 -3.51
CA THR A 846 26.12 25.39 -3.52
C THR A 846 26.95 24.13 -3.73
N THR A 847 28.03 24.25 -4.50
CA THR A 847 28.97 23.16 -4.80
C THR A 847 29.80 22.72 -3.59
N LYS A 848 29.98 23.58 -2.59
CA LYS A 848 30.68 23.27 -1.34
C LYS A 848 29.75 22.80 -0.20
N GLY A 849 28.47 22.56 -0.48
CA GLY A 849 27.50 22.03 0.49
C GLY A 849 27.09 23.03 1.57
N GLY A 850 26.46 22.56 2.66
CA GLY A 850 25.95 23.42 3.73
C GLY A 850 27.01 24.31 4.37
N LEU A 851 26.60 25.40 5.02
CA LEU A 851 27.52 26.34 5.68
C LEU A 851 28.36 25.62 6.75
N LEU A 852 29.69 25.64 6.64
CA LEU A 852 30.59 24.84 7.47
C LEU A 852 30.40 25.11 8.96
N THR A 853 30.22 26.37 9.35
CA THR A 853 29.87 26.73 10.74
C THR A 853 28.59 26.03 11.19
N THR A 854 27.56 25.95 10.34
CA THR A 854 26.29 25.26 10.69
C THR A 854 26.45 23.74 10.71
N LEU A 855 27.29 23.17 9.84
CA LEU A 855 27.63 21.74 9.84
C LEU A 855 28.47 21.31 11.06
N LYS A 856 29.22 22.24 11.67
CA LYS A 856 30.06 22.02 12.86
C LYS A 856 29.44 22.53 14.17
N MET A 857 28.34 23.29 14.10
CA MET A 857 27.72 23.98 15.23
C MET A 857 27.11 22.99 16.24
N PRO A 858 27.51 23.04 17.53
CA PRO A 858 26.83 22.31 18.59
C PRO A 858 25.38 22.77 18.74
N LYS A 859 24.46 21.83 18.98
CA LYS A 859 22.99 22.08 19.02
C LYS A 859 22.58 23.26 19.91
N LEU A 860 23.32 23.52 20.99
CA LEU A 860 23.12 24.64 21.93
C LEU A 860 22.92 25.99 21.22
N LEU A 861 23.78 26.29 20.24
CA LEU A 861 23.77 27.56 19.49
C LEU A 861 22.65 27.60 18.44
N ASN A 862 22.21 26.44 17.95
CA ASN A 862 21.20 26.31 16.89
C ASN A 862 19.74 26.37 17.39
N THR A 863 19.51 26.61 18.69
CA THR A 863 18.18 26.61 19.33
C THR A 863 17.25 27.75 18.91
N SER A 864 17.74 28.66 18.06
CA SER A 864 17.17 30.01 17.89
C SER A 864 17.48 30.64 16.53
N LEU A 865 17.95 29.84 15.56
CA LEU A 865 18.20 30.27 14.18
C LEU A 865 17.09 29.73 13.28
N TYR A 866 16.52 30.59 12.44
CA TYR A 866 15.57 30.19 11.41
C TYR A 866 16.32 29.76 10.14
N LEU A 867 16.95 28.58 10.19
CA LEU A 867 17.72 27.99 9.07
C LEU A 867 16.93 27.92 7.75
N ASP A 868 15.59 27.85 7.84
CA ASP A 868 14.65 27.74 6.72
C ASP A 868 14.50 29.04 5.92
N VAL A 869 14.95 30.18 6.47
CA VAL A 869 15.20 31.44 5.75
C VAL A 869 16.70 31.72 5.58
N ASN A 870 17.54 30.68 5.72
CA ASN A 870 19.00 30.75 5.75
C ASN A 870 19.51 31.80 6.76
N GLU A 871 18.98 31.82 7.99
CA GLU A 871 19.59 32.51 9.14
C GLU A 871 20.70 31.61 9.73
N HIS A 872 21.96 32.04 9.69
CA HIS A 872 23.10 31.22 10.13
C HIS A 872 24.12 32.02 10.97
N TYR A 873 24.99 31.34 11.74
CA TYR A 873 26.21 31.98 12.25
C TYR A 873 27.36 31.93 11.23
N ALA A 874 28.09 33.03 11.08
CA ALA A 874 29.34 33.11 10.32
C ALA A 874 30.41 33.89 11.11
N PHE A 875 31.67 33.79 10.71
CA PHE A 875 32.75 34.61 11.30
C PHE A 875 32.94 35.92 10.51
N HIS A 876 33.21 37.01 11.23
CA HIS A 876 33.67 38.27 10.65
C HIS A 876 35.00 38.67 11.30
N GLY A 877 36.06 38.76 10.48
CA GLY A 877 37.38 39.20 10.90
C GLY A 877 37.52 40.71 10.79
N THR A 878 38.01 41.36 11.85
CA THR A 878 38.20 42.82 11.87
C THR A 878 39.25 43.20 12.91
N LYS A 879 39.92 44.34 12.73
CA LYS A 879 40.95 44.82 13.67
C LYS A 879 40.35 45.01 15.06
N SER A 880 41.04 44.54 16.11
CA SER A 880 40.56 44.60 17.51
C SER A 880 40.08 45.99 17.98
N SER A 881 40.58 47.08 17.38
CA SER A 881 40.18 48.47 17.65
C SER A 881 38.79 48.86 17.08
N TYR A 882 38.26 48.14 16.09
CA TYR A 882 36.92 48.41 15.53
C TYR A 882 35.80 47.64 16.24
N VAL A 883 36.14 46.55 16.95
CA VAL A 883 35.16 45.67 17.62
C VAL A 883 34.21 46.44 18.53
N GLU A 884 34.72 47.34 19.37
CA GLU A 884 33.90 48.12 20.30
C GLU A 884 32.91 49.08 19.59
N ASN A 885 33.28 49.59 18.42
CA ASN A 885 32.39 50.40 17.60
C ASN A 885 31.31 49.53 16.91
N ILE A 886 31.70 48.35 16.44
CA ILE A 886 30.81 47.40 15.76
C ILE A 886 29.73 46.85 16.71
N VAL A 887 30.08 46.46 17.93
CA VAL A 887 29.09 45.90 18.89
C VAL A 887 28.11 46.95 19.44
N ARG A 888 28.35 48.25 19.21
CA ARG A 888 27.42 49.34 19.54
C ARG A 888 26.68 49.93 18.33
N LYS A 889 27.23 49.84 17.12
CA LYS A 889 26.69 50.53 15.92
C LYS A 889 26.45 49.63 14.70
N GLY A 890 26.58 48.32 14.87
CA GLY A 890 26.53 47.34 13.77
C GLY A 890 27.78 47.38 12.88
N ILE A 891 27.79 46.50 11.88
CA ILE A 891 28.82 46.53 10.83
C ILE A 891 28.29 47.42 9.69
N ASP A 892 29.10 48.38 9.24
CA ASP A 892 28.71 49.35 8.22
C ASP A 892 29.39 48.99 6.89
N PRO A 893 28.65 48.51 5.86
CA PRO A 893 29.25 48.09 4.58
C PRO A 893 30.01 49.23 3.88
N ARG A 894 29.64 50.49 4.13
CA ARG A 894 30.31 51.67 3.54
C ARG A 894 31.72 51.90 4.05
N LYS A 895 32.12 51.21 5.13
CA LYS A 895 33.49 51.21 5.68
C LYS A 895 34.35 50.07 5.10
N ALA A 896 33.78 49.18 4.30
CA ALA A 896 34.51 48.20 3.52
C ALA A 896 35.27 48.90 2.38
N THR A 897 36.49 48.43 2.08
CA THR A 897 37.41 49.09 1.14
C THR A 897 36.90 49.07 -0.30
N GLU A 898 37.19 50.11 -1.07
CA GLU A 898 36.64 50.33 -2.42
C GLU A 898 37.01 49.25 -3.47
N LYS A 899 38.00 48.39 -3.17
CA LYS A 899 38.56 47.38 -4.10
C LYS A 899 38.26 45.95 -3.66
N LEU A 900 37.01 45.69 -3.27
CA LEU A 900 36.53 44.35 -2.89
C LEU A 900 35.94 43.59 -4.09
N LEU A 901 36.24 42.30 -4.19
CA LEU A 901 35.99 41.47 -5.38
C LEU A 901 34.51 41.35 -5.78
N PHE A 902 33.60 41.47 -4.82
CA PHE A 902 32.15 41.40 -5.04
C PHE A 902 31.45 42.74 -4.78
N GLY A 903 32.22 43.82 -4.57
CA GLY A 903 31.71 45.15 -4.25
C GLY A 903 31.57 45.45 -2.76
N GLN A 904 30.93 46.58 -2.45
CA GLN A 904 30.94 47.18 -1.11
C GLN A 904 29.81 46.61 -0.23
N GLY A 905 30.11 45.46 0.40
CA GLY A 905 29.24 44.77 1.36
C GLY A 905 29.99 44.32 2.62
N ILE A 906 29.27 43.70 3.54
CA ILE A 906 29.82 42.99 4.71
C ILE A 906 30.23 41.59 4.26
N TYR A 907 31.51 41.27 4.41
CA TYR A 907 32.05 39.93 4.12
C TYR A 907 32.12 39.11 5.40
N CYS A 908 31.55 37.91 5.35
CA CYS A 908 31.60 36.90 6.39
C CYS A 908 32.14 35.57 5.83
N ALA A 909 32.77 34.76 6.68
CA ALA A 909 33.38 33.49 6.31
C ALA A 909 32.91 32.34 7.19
N GLU A 910 32.85 31.13 6.63
CA GLU A 910 32.53 29.90 7.36
C GLU A 910 33.75 29.23 8.02
N SER A 911 34.94 29.81 7.85
CA SER A 911 36.20 29.36 8.45
C SER A 911 36.79 30.40 9.38
N SER A 912 37.15 29.98 10.60
CA SER A 912 37.90 30.80 11.56
C SER A 912 39.27 31.21 11.03
N THR A 913 39.94 30.36 10.24
CA THR A 913 41.23 30.67 9.58
C THR A 913 41.11 31.79 8.56
N LYS A 914 39.98 31.93 7.86
CA LYS A 914 39.73 33.07 6.95
C LYS A 914 39.44 34.36 7.73
N ALA A 915 38.73 34.27 8.85
CA ALA A 915 38.48 35.44 9.71
C ALA A 915 39.77 35.96 10.36
N ASP A 916 40.68 35.08 10.80
CA ASP A 916 41.98 35.47 11.37
C ASP A 916 42.82 36.35 10.43
N GLN A 917 42.70 36.16 9.10
CA GLN A 917 43.44 36.96 8.10
C GLN A 917 43.17 38.47 8.19
N TYR A 918 42.00 38.85 8.73
CA TYR A 918 41.53 40.24 8.86
C TYR A 918 41.42 40.73 10.32
N ALA A 919 41.84 39.92 11.30
CA ALA A 919 41.84 40.29 12.73
C ALA A 919 42.87 41.39 13.07
N ASP A 920 43.81 41.66 12.15
CA ASP A 920 44.87 42.66 12.27
C ASP A 920 45.30 43.20 10.89
N ASP A 921 46.42 43.92 10.82
CA ASP A 921 46.96 44.42 9.55
C ASP A 921 47.95 43.43 8.91
N LYS A 922 47.76 43.10 7.63
CA LYS A 922 48.66 42.17 6.90
C LYS A 922 50.09 42.68 6.73
N SER A 923 50.35 43.97 6.95
CA SER A 923 51.71 44.54 7.03
C SER A 923 52.34 44.43 8.43
N LYS A 924 51.53 44.34 9.49
CA LYS A 924 51.95 44.37 10.90
C LYS A 924 51.16 43.34 11.70
N ARG A 925 51.64 42.09 11.68
CA ARG A 925 50.97 40.98 12.36
C ARG A 925 51.15 40.99 13.87
N GLU A 926 50.04 40.92 14.58
CA GLU A 926 49.96 40.83 16.04
C GLU A 926 49.80 39.36 16.47
N LYS A 927 50.11 39.04 17.73
CA LYS A 927 50.11 37.65 18.25
C LYS A 927 49.12 37.40 19.38
N THR A 928 48.65 38.44 20.06
CA THR A 928 47.92 38.32 21.33
C THR A 928 46.74 39.27 21.39
N ASP A 929 45.66 38.86 22.04
CA ASP A 929 44.41 39.65 22.19
C ASP A 929 43.80 40.14 20.87
N LEU A 930 43.98 39.32 19.84
CA LEU A 930 43.27 39.40 18.56
C LEU A 930 41.81 39.06 18.77
N LYS A 931 40.94 39.62 17.91
CA LYS A 931 39.49 39.44 18.01
C LYS A 931 38.89 39.10 16.65
N ILE A 932 38.01 38.10 16.65
CA ILE A 932 37.05 37.85 15.57
C ILE A 932 35.63 37.87 16.16
N LEU A 933 34.65 38.19 15.33
CA LEU A 933 33.24 38.16 15.70
C LEU A 933 32.58 36.90 15.16
N LEU A 934 31.70 36.28 15.96
CA LEU A 934 30.71 35.33 15.47
C LEU A 934 29.38 36.07 15.34
N VAL A 935 28.88 36.19 14.12
CA VAL A 935 27.73 37.03 13.76
C VAL A 935 26.57 36.17 13.30
N ARG A 936 25.34 36.53 13.63
CA ARG A 936 24.16 36.01 12.92
C ARG A 936 24.06 36.71 11.58
N LEU A 937 23.84 35.96 10.52
CA LEU A 937 23.84 36.41 9.14
C LEU A 937 22.54 35.99 8.45
N LEU A 938 21.82 36.96 7.90
CA LEU A 938 20.63 36.73 7.07
C LEU A 938 21.06 36.54 5.61
N ILE A 939 21.19 35.27 5.20
CA ILE A 939 21.54 34.90 3.82
C ILE A 939 20.27 34.92 2.93
N GLY A 940 19.09 34.65 3.48
CA GLY A 940 17.81 34.78 2.79
C GLY A 940 17.71 33.88 1.55
N ASN A 941 17.30 34.47 0.42
CA ASN A 941 17.47 33.86 -0.90
C ASN A 941 18.81 34.35 -1.51
N PRO A 942 19.85 33.52 -1.64
CA PRO A 942 21.17 33.95 -2.10
C PRO A 942 21.36 33.86 -3.62
N PHE A 943 22.17 34.76 -4.18
CA PHE A 943 22.79 34.59 -5.50
C PHE A 943 24.15 33.90 -5.36
N VAL A 944 24.34 32.74 -5.97
CA VAL A 944 25.64 32.04 -5.98
C VAL A 944 26.46 32.52 -7.18
N SER A 945 27.70 32.98 -6.95
CA SER A 945 28.61 33.42 -8.00
C SER A 945 30.00 32.81 -7.87
N GLY A 946 30.54 32.37 -9.01
CA GLY A 946 31.96 32.03 -9.15
C GLY A 946 32.85 33.19 -9.62
N GLN A 947 32.26 34.28 -10.13
CA GLN A 947 32.97 35.36 -10.82
C GLN A 947 32.91 36.67 -10.01
N SER A 948 34.07 37.27 -9.79
CA SER A 948 34.21 38.59 -9.16
C SER A 948 33.63 39.69 -10.04
N LYS A 949 32.57 40.35 -9.58
CA LYS A 949 31.95 41.55 -10.18
C LYS A 949 31.65 42.53 -9.05
N ASN A 950 31.89 43.82 -9.27
CA ASN A 950 31.54 44.85 -8.28
C ASN A 950 30.01 45.04 -8.23
N TYR A 951 29.35 44.39 -7.28
CA TYR A 951 27.91 44.53 -7.05
C TYR A 951 27.65 45.67 -6.06
N LYS A 952 26.64 46.51 -6.34
CA LYS A 952 26.15 47.54 -5.39
C LYS A 952 25.09 47.00 -4.42
N HIS A 953 24.43 45.92 -4.83
CA HIS A 953 23.42 45.14 -4.11
C HIS A 953 23.32 43.76 -4.80
N PRO A 954 22.68 42.74 -4.20
CA PRO A 954 22.49 41.47 -4.86
C PRO A 954 21.65 41.61 -6.16
N PRO A 955 21.84 40.75 -7.18
CA PRO A 955 21.10 40.84 -8.43
C PRO A 955 19.59 40.59 -8.28
N CYS A 956 18.83 41.00 -9.30
CA CYS A 956 17.45 40.60 -9.51
C CYS A 956 17.29 39.07 -9.51
N SER A 957 16.34 38.52 -8.74
CA SER A 957 16.12 37.07 -8.66
C SER A 957 15.57 36.49 -9.96
N THR A 958 14.86 37.30 -10.75
CA THR A 958 14.35 36.92 -12.08
C THR A 958 15.44 37.11 -13.15
N CYS A 959 15.88 38.35 -13.37
CA CYS A 959 16.74 38.73 -14.50
C CYS A 959 18.25 38.48 -14.28
N LYS A 960 18.67 38.08 -13.07
CA LYS A 960 20.08 37.82 -12.68
C LYS A 960 21.06 39.00 -12.87
N THR A 961 20.55 40.20 -13.16
CA THR A 961 21.32 41.45 -13.29
C THR A 961 21.07 42.40 -12.13
N THR A 962 22.01 43.31 -11.87
CA THR A 962 21.84 44.46 -10.97
C THR A 962 20.88 45.50 -11.55
N ASP A 963 20.79 45.58 -12.88
CA ASP A 963 20.29 46.76 -13.58
C ASP A 963 18.80 46.60 -13.97
N CYS A 964 18.03 45.91 -13.12
CA CYS A 964 16.63 45.57 -13.39
C CYS A 964 15.69 46.70 -12.95
N ILE A 965 14.81 47.14 -13.86
CA ILE A 965 13.87 48.25 -13.64
C ILE A 965 12.42 47.81 -13.39
N ASN A 966 12.12 46.50 -13.38
CA ASN A 966 10.76 46.03 -13.09
C ASN A 966 10.49 46.06 -11.59
N ALA A 967 9.54 46.91 -11.16
CA ALA A 967 9.15 47.05 -9.75
C ALA A 967 8.51 45.79 -9.13
N GLU A 968 8.00 44.86 -9.95
CA GLU A 968 7.49 43.57 -9.46
C GLU A 968 8.60 42.54 -9.19
N HIS A 969 9.78 42.74 -9.77
CA HIS A 969 10.91 41.84 -9.56
C HIS A 969 11.61 42.15 -8.24
N VAL A 970 11.82 41.12 -7.41
CA VAL A 970 12.64 41.23 -6.21
C VAL A 970 14.12 40.93 -6.53
N ASN A 971 15.02 41.49 -5.73
CA ASN A 971 16.43 41.08 -5.72
C ASN A 971 16.62 39.83 -4.85
N TYR A 972 17.76 39.15 -5.01
CA TYR A 972 18.31 38.25 -4.00
C TYR A 972 18.65 39.03 -2.71
N ASP A 973 18.83 38.33 -1.60
CA ASP A 973 19.09 38.92 -0.26
C ASP A 973 20.59 38.97 0.09
N SER A 974 21.40 38.15 -0.58
CA SER A 974 22.85 38.05 -0.37
C SER A 974 23.57 37.51 -1.61
N ILE A 975 24.91 37.51 -1.59
CA ILE A 975 25.76 36.81 -2.56
C ILE A 975 26.63 35.76 -1.84
N ILE A 976 26.71 34.56 -2.39
CA ILE A 976 27.63 33.49 -1.98
C ILE A 976 28.74 33.37 -3.01
N VAL A 977 29.99 33.43 -2.54
CA VAL A 977 31.21 33.43 -3.35
C VAL A 977 31.88 32.06 -3.29
N GLU A 978 31.86 31.29 -4.38
CA GLU A 978 32.49 29.95 -4.41
C GLU A 978 33.09 29.58 -5.78
N GLY A 979 33.35 28.29 -6.04
CA GLY A 979 34.20 27.84 -7.15
C GLY A 979 35.67 27.82 -6.77
N THR A 980 36.55 28.36 -7.63
CA THR A 980 38.02 28.26 -7.54
C THR A 980 38.66 28.98 -6.34
N TRP A 981 37.90 29.80 -5.61
CA TRP A 981 38.38 30.50 -4.42
C TRP A 981 38.66 29.53 -3.26
N MET A 982 39.78 29.74 -2.57
CA MET A 982 40.27 28.89 -1.46
C MET A 982 39.25 28.79 -0.32
N PHE A 983 38.63 29.91 0.04
CA PHE A 983 37.54 29.99 1.01
C PHE A 983 36.26 30.39 0.29
N ARG A 984 35.11 30.03 0.87
CA ARG A 984 33.81 30.54 0.46
C ARG A 984 33.40 31.68 1.37
N GLU A 985 32.91 32.76 0.77
CA GLU A 985 32.58 34.02 1.45
C GLU A 985 31.12 34.37 1.21
N PHE A 986 30.52 35.05 2.19
CA PHE A 986 29.10 35.37 2.26
C PHE A 986 28.97 36.88 2.38
N VAL A 987 28.31 37.50 1.41
CA VAL A 987 28.28 38.97 1.25
C VAL A 987 26.85 39.49 1.36
N VAL A 988 26.61 40.34 2.34
CA VAL A 988 25.35 41.08 2.54
C VAL A 988 25.60 42.58 2.40
N TYR A 989 24.61 43.32 1.89
CA TYR A 989 24.80 44.73 1.49
C TYR A 989 24.07 45.72 2.42
N ASP A 990 23.22 45.22 3.32
CA ASP A 990 22.61 45.99 4.39
C ASP A 990 23.32 45.72 5.73
N SER A 991 23.44 46.75 6.58
CA SER A 991 24.04 46.63 7.91
C SER A 991 23.26 45.71 8.85
N ASN A 992 21.94 45.66 8.68
CA ASN A 992 21.00 44.97 9.55
C ASN A 992 20.85 43.48 9.18
N HIS A 993 21.41 43.04 8.03
CA HIS A 993 21.52 41.61 7.72
C HIS A 993 22.54 40.87 8.61
N CYS A 994 23.28 41.58 9.47
CA CYS A 994 24.38 41.05 10.27
C CYS A 994 24.31 41.51 11.74
N TYR A 995 24.09 40.59 12.67
CA TYR A 995 24.07 40.87 14.10
C TYR A 995 25.32 40.30 14.81
N PRO A 996 26.22 41.14 15.34
CA PRO A 996 27.48 40.70 15.95
C PRO A 996 27.26 40.15 17.37
N GLU A 997 26.92 38.87 17.49
CA GLU A 997 26.47 38.29 18.77
C GLU A 997 27.59 37.84 19.72
N TYR A 998 28.77 37.45 19.23
CA TYR A 998 29.87 37.07 20.12
C TYR A 998 31.21 37.67 19.71
N ILE A 999 31.97 38.13 20.71
CA ILE A 999 33.37 38.52 20.59
C ILE A 999 34.23 37.33 21.02
N ILE A 1000 35.12 36.85 20.15
CA ILE A 1000 36.07 35.78 20.44
C ILE A 1000 37.47 36.40 20.51
N THR A 1001 38.06 36.44 21.69
CA THR A 1001 39.42 36.97 21.93
C THR A 1001 40.43 35.83 22.06
N TYR A 1002 41.54 35.89 21.33
CA TYR A 1002 42.51 34.79 21.22
C TYR A 1002 43.96 35.26 21.04
N ASP A 1003 44.90 34.35 21.27
CA ASP A 1003 46.30 34.47 20.85
C ASP A 1003 46.58 33.53 19.66
N ARG A 1004 47.52 33.89 18.79
CA ARG A 1004 48.11 33.01 17.77
C ARG A 1004 49.31 32.27 18.38
N VAL A 1005 49.36 30.95 18.18
CA VAL A 1005 50.35 30.01 18.77
C VAL A 1005 51.05 29.24 17.67
#